data_AF-A0A8B9JWD5-F1
#
_entry.id   AF-A0A8B9JWD5-F1
#
_cell.length_a   1.000
_cell.length_b   1.000
_cell.length_c   1.000
_cell.angle_alpha   90.00
_cell.angle_beta   90.00
_cell.angle_gamma   90.00
#
_symmetry.space_group_name_H-M   'P 1'
#
loop_
_entity.id
_entity.type
_entity.pdbx_description
1 polymer ?
#
loop_
_entity_poly.entity_id
_entity_poly.type
_entity_poly.pdbx_seq_one_letter_code
_entity_poly.pdbx_strand_id
1 'polypeptide(L)'
;MEDQEFCELLETPEATETPAATATPAATAAPAATATPAGPAATPAGPAARPRQVSHRGRSVALAATSNKVDEQIPEFEPFMLLPRGPPPLNEYLDIWDVDMVKQPHEVNKQRHHTNLYANDYLIVRRAQQFQIKITFNRPYKPKEDKFALEFVMGASPQYSKGTYIPVFPTEERQSIWRGQVIETSDNVVTMGITTAPDCIVGKYGLYVAVVTPYGIRRTKRDPALDHYIICNPWSPADSVFLDDEEQRDEYVLNELGIIYHGAYDDISERAWNYGQFEFGILDACLFIMDKADMPLTNRGDPIKISRKASAMVNSRDDDGVLVGNWSGDYMYGVAPTSWTGSAEILLNYSASGGMPVCYAQCWVYAAVFNTFLRCLGIPSRVVTNYFSAHDNDGNLKMDIILDDNGKVDRGRTRDSIWNYHCWTECYMSRPDLPEGFGGWQVVDATPQETSDGMYRCGPASVAAIKHGQVCYPYDAPFVFAEVNSDVVFYRRSKEGTLQPVKVNTSHVGRMVLTKAVLHDGRKDITDQYKFPEGTPEERRVLEKAEEFGCQREKASVPEADVDVEISAQEVQLGDDFHLELVFTNRSSQRRVVDAYISGTVVYYTGVPSAEVVFQTPTVELDPQQSKKEKVLVRSKDYQSKLVGQGNLHFITTGKVKETSQIITAMRLIIVTGSPKVSEEMYVTVEFTNPFKFSLENVYVRLEGPGILSINTKMYRIIAPGSSITWTEHFSPRRAGPTKLMASLDCSALRQVYGEVEVTIQRVSLF
;
A
#
# COMPACT_ATOMS: atom_id res chain seq x y z
N MET A 1 30.92 8.45 44.36
CA MET A 1 30.54 9.87 44.31
C MET A 1 29.75 10.05 43.03
N GLU A 2 28.49 9.57 42.95
CA GLU A 2 27.35 9.74 43.89
C GLU A 2 26.79 11.18 43.84
N ASP A 3 25.48 11.45 43.91
CA ASP A 3 24.28 10.61 44.15
C ASP A 3 23.28 10.77 42.97
N GLN A 4 22.27 9.95 42.65
CA GLN A 4 21.47 8.86 43.27
C GLN A 4 20.26 9.28 44.16
N GLU A 5 19.07 8.78 43.79
CA GLU A 5 17.79 8.73 44.57
C GLU A 5 17.19 10.11 44.97
N PHE A 6 15.98 10.26 45.53
CA PHE A 6 14.84 9.37 45.92
C PHE A 6 13.57 9.97 45.22
N CYS A 7 12.37 9.37 45.10
CA CYS A 7 11.70 8.31 45.86
C CYS A 7 10.78 7.44 44.96
N GLU A 8 10.50 6.20 45.40
CA GLU A 8 9.15 5.63 45.43
C GLU A 8 8.66 5.59 46.89
N LEU A 9 7.36 5.32 47.13
CA LEU A 9 6.85 4.40 48.17
C LEU A 9 5.35 4.57 48.46
N LEU A 10 4.64 3.43 48.63
CA LEU A 10 3.65 3.21 49.70
C LEU A 10 3.34 1.70 49.83
N GLU A 11 3.78 1.08 50.92
CA GLU A 11 3.47 -0.31 51.31
C GLU A 11 2.64 -0.37 52.62
N THR A 12 2.22 -1.59 52.99
CA THR A 12 2.42 -2.30 54.31
C THR A 12 1.12 -2.87 54.93
N PRO A 13 1.19 -3.86 55.87
CA PRO A 13 2.22 -4.86 56.22
C PRO A 13 1.67 -6.30 55.92
N GLU A 14 1.95 -7.48 56.51
CA GLU A 14 2.67 -8.09 57.68
C GLU A 14 3.35 -9.42 57.22
N ALA A 15 4.50 -9.90 57.72
CA ALA A 15 4.84 -10.60 58.99
C ALA A 15 4.27 -12.06 59.13
N THR A 16 4.98 -13.10 59.62
CA THR A 16 6.21 -13.20 60.45
C THR A 16 7.15 -14.42 60.17
N GLU A 17 8.44 -14.26 60.55
CA GLU A 17 9.39 -15.25 61.16
C GLU A 17 10.10 -16.41 60.39
N THR A 18 11.07 -17.05 61.09
CA THR A 18 12.36 -17.66 60.64
C THR A 18 12.91 -18.68 61.68
N PRO A 19 14.12 -19.32 61.63
CA PRO A 19 15.07 -19.74 60.54
C PRO A 19 15.67 -21.19 60.70
N ALA A 20 16.66 -21.55 59.85
CA ALA A 20 17.87 -22.41 60.13
C ALA A 20 17.73 -23.96 60.37
N ALA A 21 18.75 -24.83 60.11
CA ALA A 21 20.00 -24.77 59.31
C ALA A 21 20.67 -26.16 59.08
N THR A 22 21.52 -26.26 58.03
CA THR A 22 22.72 -27.14 57.80
C THR A 22 22.85 -28.59 58.31
N ALA A 23 23.24 -29.55 57.43
CA ALA A 23 24.47 -30.38 57.51
C ALA A 23 24.54 -31.55 56.48
N THR A 24 25.75 -32.12 56.26
CA THR A 24 26.07 -33.33 55.44
C THR A 24 27.23 -34.13 56.14
N PRO A 25 27.82 -35.20 55.58
CA PRO A 25 27.27 -36.50 55.15
C PRO A 25 28.03 -37.73 55.74
N ALA A 26 27.52 -38.96 55.58
CA ALA A 26 28.30 -40.21 55.78
C ALA A 26 27.64 -41.43 55.08
N ALA A 27 28.35 -42.57 54.93
CA ALA A 27 27.90 -43.77 54.21
C ALA A 27 28.20 -45.09 54.95
N THR A 28 27.50 -46.18 54.58
CA THR A 28 27.71 -47.66 54.83
C THR A 28 26.33 -48.34 54.62
N ALA A 29 26.14 -49.66 54.45
CA ALA A 29 26.88 -50.80 53.89
C ALA A 29 25.85 -51.95 53.68
N ALA A 30 26.18 -53.03 52.95
CA ALA A 30 25.28 -54.18 52.75
C ALA A 30 25.53 -55.34 53.74
N PRO A 31 24.53 -56.22 53.95
CA PRO A 31 24.79 -57.65 53.76
C PRO A 31 23.65 -58.40 53.02
N ALA A 32 23.78 -59.72 52.83
CA ALA A 32 22.88 -60.58 52.06
C ALA A 32 22.58 -61.92 52.78
N ALA A 33 21.60 -62.72 52.29
CA ALA A 33 21.69 -64.20 52.15
C ALA A 33 20.34 -64.91 51.78
N THR A 34 20.41 -65.91 50.85
CA THR A 34 19.68 -67.22 50.80
C THR A 34 18.13 -67.32 50.90
N ALA A 35 17.40 -68.26 50.24
CA ALA A 35 17.74 -69.36 49.31
C ALA A 35 16.52 -69.84 48.43
N THR A 36 16.80 -70.75 47.49
CA THR A 36 16.02 -71.47 46.44
C THR A 36 14.97 -72.51 46.95
N PRO A 37 14.15 -73.25 46.12
CA PRO A 37 14.23 -73.51 44.64
C PRO A 37 12.91 -73.62 43.77
N ALA A 38 13.11 -73.85 42.46
CA ALA A 38 12.36 -74.77 41.55
C ALA A 38 11.11 -74.36 40.68
N GLY A 39 11.38 -73.69 39.54
CA GLY A 39 10.83 -74.03 38.20
C GLY A 39 9.39 -73.63 37.79
N PRO A 40 8.96 -73.87 36.52
CA PRO A 40 9.70 -74.36 35.35
C PRO A 40 9.76 -73.40 34.13
N ALA A 41 10.54 -73.79 33.11
CA ALA A 41 10.52 -73.42 31.67
C ALA A 41 9.98 -72.04 31.20
N ALA A 42 10.83 -71.28 30.49
CA ALA A 42 10.46 -70.02 29.86
C ALA A 42 9.70 -70.17 28.52
N THR A 43 8.68 -69.33 28.32
CA THR A 43 8.09 -69.02 27.00
C THR A 43 8.79 -67.79 26.38
N PRO A 44 8.90 -67.68 25.04
CA PRO A 44 9.54 -66.52 24.41
C PRO A 44 8.78 -65.23 24.67
N ALA A 45 9.51 -64.14 24.93
CA ALA A 45 8.93 -62.81 24.98
C ALA A 45 8.35 -62.44 23.59
N GLY A 46 7.06 -62.10 23.55
CA GLY A 46 6.47 -61.51 22.35
C GLY A 46 7.14 -60.18 21.99
N PRO A 47 7.15 -59.77 20.71
CA PRO A 47 7.79 -58.52 20.30
C PRO A 47 7.17 -57.35 21.06
N ALA A 48 8.02 -56.55 21.71
CA ALA A 48 7.59 -55.40 22.50
C ALA A 48 6.71 -54.48 21.62
N ALA A 49 5.48 -54.25 22.05
CA ALA A 49 4.56 -53.39 21.33
C ALA A 49 5.16 -51.99 21.24
N ARG A 50 5.55 -51.57 20.03
CA ARG A 50 6.00 -50.19 19.80
C ARG A 50 4.91 -49.25 20.33
N PRO A 51 5.25 -48.21 21.12
CA PRO A 51 4.26 -47.26 21.59
C PRO A 51 3.53 -46.70 20.37
N ARG A 52 2.20 -46.76 20.38
CA ARG A 52 1.38 -46.20 19.30
C ARG A 52 1.72 -44.71 19.20
N GLN A 53 2.22 -44.27 18.05
CA GLN A 53 2.29 -42.83 17.77
C GLN A 53 0.88 -42.27 17.89
N VAL A 54 0.69 -41.37 18.86
CA VAL A 54 -0.57 -40.66 19.03
C VAL A 54 -0.64 -39.61 17.93
N SER A 55 -1.23 -39.96 16.80
CA SER A 55 -1.48 -39.00 15.72
C SER A 55 -2.56 -38.03 16.17
N HIS A 56 -2.16 -36.82 16.57
CA HIS A 56 -3.07 -35.74 16.95
C HIS A 56 -3.81 -35.19 15.71
N ARG A 57 -4.75 -35.96 15.15
CA ARG A 57 -5.72 -35.46 14.16
C ARG A 57 -6.68 -34.51 14.88
N GLY A 58 -6.60 -33.24 14.52
CA GLY A 58 -7.46 -32.17 15.04
C GLY A 58 -8.83 -32.12 14.36
N ARG A 59 -9.44 -30.92 14.35
CA ARG A 59 -10.80 -30.68 13.85
C ARG A 59 -10.98 -30.87 12.34
N SER A 60 -9.90 -30.93 11.56
CA SER A 60 -9.89 -31.18 10.12
C SER A 60 -9.03 -32.41 9.76
N VAL A 61 -9.38 -33.07 8.65
CA VAL A 61 -8.67 -34.27 8.16
C VAL A 61 -7.38 -33.92 7.41
N ALA A 62 -7.30 -32.71 6.86
CA ALA A 62 -6.14 -32.11 6.22
C ALA A 62 -5.83 -30.73 6.85
N LEU A 63 -4.62 -30.20 6.60
CA LEU A 63 -4.25 -28.83 6.92
C LEU A 63 -5.04 -27.84 6.02
N ALA A 64 -5.12 -26.58 6.45
CA ALA A 64 -5.64 -25.52 5.59
C ALA A 64 -4.65 -25.28 4.43
N ALA A 65 -5.15 -25.21 3.20
CA ALA A 65 -4.32 -24.84 2.06
C ALA A 65 -4.15 -23.31 2.03
N THR A 66 -3.04 -22.83 2.60
CA THR A 66 -2.68 -21.40 2.72
C THR A 66 -1.44 -21.01 1.90
N SER A 67 -0.69 -22.00 1.39
CA SER A 67 0.46 -21.82 0.49
C SER A 67 0.08 -22.11 -0.96
N ASN A 68 0.58 -21.32 -1.91
CA ASN A 68 0.40 -21.56 -3.34
C ASN A 68 1.26 -22.76 -3.83
N LYS A 69 2.32 -23.13 -3.11
CA LYS A 69 3.26 -24.18 -3.53
C LYS A 69 2.58 -25.55 -3.67
N VAL A 70 2.85 -26.23 -4.79
CA VAL A 70 2.33 -27.57 -5.08
C VAL A 70 3.34 -28.59 -4.57
N ASP A 71 3.22 -28.95 -3.29
CA ASP A 71 4.14 -29.86 -2.60
C ASP A 71 3.73 -31.35 -2.69
N GLU A 72 2.47 -31.65 -3.07
CA GLU A 72 1.95 -33.01 -3.20
C GLU A 72 2.24 -33.62 -4.59
N GLN A 73 2.88 -34.80 -4.62
CA GLN A 73 3.17 -35.52 -5.86
C GLN A 73 1.93 -36.26 -6.37
N ILE A 74 1.25 -35.67 -7.35
CA ILE A 74 0.12 -36.31 -8.05
C ILE A 74 0.66 -37.52 -8.85
N PRO A 75 0.07 -38.72 -8.70
CA PRO A 75 0.64 -39.93 -9.31
C PRO A 75 0.47 -39.95 -10.84
N GLU A 76 1.56 -40.30 -11.54
CA GLU A 76 1.59 -40.52 -13.00
C GLU A 76 0.59 -41.58 -13.47
N PHE A 77 0.21 -42.52 -12.60
CA PHE A 77 -0.88 -43.46 -12.85
C PHE A 77 -1.72 -43.71 -11.59
N GLU A 78 -3.03 -43.54 -11.71
CA GLU A 78 -4.03 -43.70 -10.65
C GLU A 78 -5.00 -44.84 -11.02
N PRO A 79 -4.83 -46.06 -10.47
CA PRO A 79 -5.64 -47.22 -10.83
C PRO A 79 -7.06 -47.14 -10.28
N PHE A 80 -8.06 -47.45 -11.10
CA PHE A 80 -9.46 -47.53 -10.65
C PHE A 80 -9.79 -48.80 -9.86
N MET A 81 -9.07 -49.90 -10.11
CA MET A 81 -9.19 -51.18 -9.41
C MET A 81 -7.83 -51.87 -9.27
N LEU A 82 -7.77 -52.94 -8.47
CA LEU A 82 -6.61 -53.83 -8.43
C LEU A 82 -6.27 -54.36 -9.82
N LEU A 83 -5.10 -53.98 -10.33
CA LEU A 83 -4.63 -54.39 -11.65
C LEU A 83 -4.38 -55.91 -11.73
N PRO A 84 -4.50 -56.53 -12.92
CA PRO A 84 -4.00 -57.87 -13.17
C PRO A 84 -2.50 -58.00 -12.87
N ARG A 85 -1.98 -59.25 -12.79
CA ARG A 85 -0.54 -59.51 -12.61
C ARG A 85 0.26 -59.24 -13.90
N GLY A 86 0.43 -57.96 -14.22
CA GLY A 86 1.22 -57.44 -15.35
C GLY A 86 0.91 -55.95 -15.55
N PRO A 87 1.80 -55.18 -16.22
CA PRO A 87 1.47 -53.81 -16.60
C PRO A 87 0.29 -53.82 -17.59
N PRO A 88 -0.70 -52.92 -17.45
CA PRO A 88 -1.81 -52.84 -18.40
C PRO A 88 -1.33 -52.40 -19.81
N PRO A 89 -2.03 -52.81 -20.88
CA PRO A 89 -1.73 -52.40 -22.25
C PRO A 89 -2.11 -50.93 -22.48
N LEU A 90 -1.22 -50.01 -22.08
CA LEU A 90 -1.44 -48.56 -22.14
C LEU A 90 -1.12 -47.95 -23.52
N ASN A 91 -0.51 -48.73 -24.43
CA ASN A 91 -0.05 -48.30 -25.75
C ASN A 91 -1.16 -48.08 -26.80
N GLU A 92 -2.40 -48.48 -26.51
CA GLU A 92 -3.56 -48.26 -27.39
C GLU A 92 -4.19 -46.87 -27.20
N TYR A 93 -3.95 -46.25 -26.04
CA TYR A 93 -4.48 -44.95 -25.65
C TYR A 93 -3.59 -43.80 -26.14
N LEU A 94 -4.09 -42.57 -26.04
CA LEU A 94 -3.28 -41.38 -26.30
C LEU A 94 -2.04 -41.35 -25.40
N ASP A 95 -0.93 -40.93 -25.97
CA ASP A 95 0.30 -40.56 -25.27
C ASP A 95 0.70 -39.15 -25.64
N ILE A 96 1.28 -38.41 -24.69
CA ILE A 96 1.56 -36.98 -24.83
C ILE A 96 3.04 -36.83 -25.18
N TRP A 97 3.32 -36.20 -26.32
CA TRP A 97 4.67 -35.93 -26.78
C TRP A 97 5.14 -34.51 -26.44
N ASP A 98 4.24 -33.52 -26.47
CA ASP A 98 4.55 -32.12 -26.18
C ASP A 98 3.30 -31.34 -25.73
N VAL A 99 3.51 -30.22 -25.00
CA VAL A 99 2.47 -29.31 -24.52
C VAL A 99 2.94 -27.86 -24.67
N ASP A 100 2.43 -27.17 -25.69
CA ASP A 100 2.72 -25.76 -25.94
C ASP A 100 1.66 -24.87 -25.28
N MET A 101 2.10 -24.04 -24.33
CA MET A 101 1.28 -23.11 -23.57
C MET A 101 0.99 -21.78 -24.29
N VAL A 102 1.51 -21.59 -25.52
CA VAL A 102 1.31 -20.40 -26.37
C VAL A 102 1.61 -19.12 -25.57
N LYS A 103 2.79 -19.11 -24.94
CA LYS A 103 3.13 -18.28 -23.76
C LYS A 103 4.13 -17.16 -24.01
N GLN A 104 4.61 -16.98 -25.25
CA GLN A 104 5.53 -15.90 -25.58
C GLN A 104 4.83 -14.53 -25.50
N PRO A 105 5.55 -13.42 -25.20
CA PRO A 105 4.93 -12.10 -25.07
C PRO A 105 4.18 -11.61 -26.32
N HIS A 106 4.58 -12.06 -27.50
CA HIS A 106 3.96 -11.71 -28.79
C HIS A 106 2.83 -12.68 -29.21
N GLU A 107 2.59 -13.75 -28.47
CA GLU A 107 1.58 -14.76 -28.81
C GLU A 107 0.17 -14.41 -28.29
N VAL A 108 -0.83 -15.07 -28.88
CA VAL A 108 -2.26 -14.75 -28.73
C VAL A 108 -2.75 -14.71 -27.28
N ASN A 109 -2.22 -15.55 -26.38
CA ASN A 109 -2.62 -15.55 -24.98
C ASN A 109 -2.17 -14.27 -24.27
N LYS A 110 -0.85 -14.00 -24.20
CA LYS A 110 -0.33 -12.82 -23.47
C LYS A 110 -0.78 -11.50 -24.08
N GLN A 111 -0.97 -11.44 -25.40
CA GLN A 111 -1.55 -10.29 -26.08
C GLN A 111 -3.02 -10.07 -25.70
N ARG A 112 -3.90 -11.07 -25.89
CA ARG A 112 -5.34 -10.89 -25.62
C ARG A 112 -5.69 -10.74 -24.13
N HIS A 113 -4.88 -11.31 -23.24
CA HIS A 113 -5.08 -11.18 -21.79
C HIS A 113 -4.40 -9.92 -21.21
N HIS A 114 -3.76 -9.06 -22.01
CA HIS A 114 -3.10 -7.83 -21.52
C HIS A 114 -2.08 -8.15 -20.41
N THR A 115 -1.23 -9.16 -20.68
CA THR A 115 -0.22 -9.73 -19.77
C THR A 115 1.17 -9.86 -20.43
N ASN A 116 1.33 -9.33 -21.65
CA ASN A 116 2.59 -9.28 -22.39
C ASN A 116 3.63 -8.29 -21.82
N LEU A 117 3.26 -7.44 -20.85
CA LEU A 117 4.17 -6.47 -20.23
C LEU A 117 5.00 -7.05 -19.07
N TYR A 118 4.52 -8.14 -18.46
CA TYR A 118 5.20 -8.86 -17.36
C TYR A 118 6.50 -9.48 -17.86
N ALA A 119 7.62 -9.09 -17.24
CA ALA A 119 8.93 -9.71 -17.42
C ALA A 119 8.96 -11.10 -16.74
N ASN A 120 8.29 -12.07 -17.34
CA ASN A 120 8.11 -13.41 -16.79
C ASN A 120 7.87 -14.44 -17.93
N ASP A 121 8.60 -15.55 -17.92
CA ASP A 121 8.62 -16.57 -18.99
C ASP A 121 7.48 -17.59 -18.93
N TYR A 122 6.74 -17.64 -17.81
CA TYR A 122 5.55 -18.47 -17.67
C TYR A 122 4.35 -17.87 -18.41
N LEU A 123 3.32 -18.66 -18.68
CA LEU A 123 2.05 -18.11 -19.14
C LEU A 123 1.40 -17.30 -18.01
N ILE A 124 0.85 -16.13 -18.33
CA ILE A 124 0.05 -15.32 -17.40
C ILE A 124 -1.25 -14.98 -18.12
N VAL A 125 -2.38 -15.35 -17.54
CA VAL A 125 -3.73 -15.13 -18.11
C VAL A 125 -4.65 -14.51 -17.06
N ARG A 126 -5.70 -13.86 -17.54
CA ARG A 126 -6.76 -13.29 -16.71
C ARG A 126 -7.98 -14.21 -16.70
N ARG A 127 -8.62 -14.35 -15.54
CA ARG A 127 -9.80 -15.22 -15.34
C ARG A 127 -11.02 -14.79 -16.18
N ALA A 128 -12.04 -15.64 -16.26
CA ALA A 128 -13.25 -15.51 -17.09
C ALA A 128 -13.04 -15.43 -18.63
N GLN A 129 -11.80 -15.32 -19.11
CA GLN A 129 -11.46 -15.16 -20.52
C GLN A 129 -10.81 -16.44 -21.08
N GLN A 130 -10.99 -16.69 -22.38
CA GLN A 130 -10.45 -17.88 -23.03
C GLN A 130 -8.96 -17.73 -23.38
N PHE A 131 -8.15 -18.67 -22.91
CA PHE A 131 -6.77 -18.91 -23.37
C PHE A 131 -6.64 -20.25 -24.09
N GLN A 132 -5.50 -20.48 -24.75
CA GLN A 132 -5.23 -21.64 -25.60
C GLN A 132 -4.03 -22.44 -25.10
N ILE A 133 -4.11 -23.77 -25.17
CA ILE A 133 -2.99 -24.71 -24.99
C ILE A 133 -3.01 -25.69 -26.17
N LYS A 134 -1.87 -25.96 -26.80
CA LYS A 134 -1.73 -27.01 -27.82
C LYS A 134 -1.17 -28.27 -27.18
N ILE A 135 -1.74 -29.42 -27.50
CA ILE A 135 -1.31 -30.73 -26.99
C ILE A 135 -0.94 -31.60 -28.19
N THR A 136 0.32 -32.04 -28.24
CA THR A 136 0.81 -32.95 -29.30
C THR A 136 0.73 -34.38 -28.79
N PHE A 137 -0.07 -35.22 -29.44
CA PHE A 137 -0.25 -36.63 -29.09
C PHE A 137 0.57 -37.57 -29.99
N ASN A 138 0.69 -38.83 -29.59
CA ASN A 138 1.30 -39.90 -30.40
C ASN A 138 0.50 -40.29 -31.67
N ARG A 139 -0.77 -39.89 -31.75
CA ARG A 139 -1.66 -40.10 -32.90
C ARG A 139 -2.79 -39.06 -32.89
N PRO A 140 -3.52 -38.86 -34.00
CA PRO A 140 -4.72 -38.03 -34.02
C PRO A 140 -5.72 -38.38 -32.90
N TYR A 141 -6.25 -37.34 -32.27
CA TYR A 141 -7.29 -37.43 -31.24
C TYR A 141 -8.63 -37.86 -31.86
N LYS A 142 -9.28 -38.85 -31.25
CA LYS A 142 -10.60 -39.33 -31.64
C LYS A 142 -11.65 -39.04 -30.55
N PRO A 143 -12.47 -37.99 -30.67
CA PRO A 143 -13.42 -37.59 -29.60
C PRO A 143 -14.42 -38.65 -29.12
N LYS A 144 -14.68 -39.72 -29.90
CA LYS A 144 -15.59 -40.81 -29.55
C LYS A 144 -14.92 -42.00 -28.84
N GLU A 145 -13.60 -42.13 -28.95
CA GLU A 145 -12.82 -43.24 -28.39
C GLU A 145 -11.94 -42.76 -27.23
N ASP A 146 -11.26 -41.64 -27.42
CA ASP A 146 -10.27 -41.10 -26.49
C ASP A 146 -10.89 -40.17 -25.45
N LYS A 147 -10.41 -40.26 -24.21
CA LYS A 147 -10.83 -39.43 -23.09
C LYS A 147 -9.61 -38.82 -22.42
N PHE A 148 -9.51 -37.50 -22.43
CA PHE A 148 -8.48 -36.78 -21.69
C PHE A 148 -9.04 -35.54 -20.98
N ALA A 149 -8.24 -34.98 -20.09
CA ALA A 149 -8.48 -33.71 -19.42
C ALA A 149 -7.16 -32.93 -19.28
N LEU A 150 -7.25 -31.61 -19.13
CA LEU A 150 -6.20 -30.77 -18.56
C LEU A 150 -6.51 -30.58 -17.07
N GLU A 151 -5.63 -31.06 -16.19
CA GLU A 151 -5.78 -30.95 -14.74
C GLU A 151 -4.93 -29.79 -14.21
N PHE A 152 -5.59 -28.74 -13.74
CA PHE A 152 -4.99 -27.54 -13.16
C PHE A 152 -4.98 -27.65 -11.64
N VAL A 153 -3.82 -27.46 -11.00
CA VAL A 153 -3.67 -27.73 -9.55
C VAL A 153 -2.89 -26.64 -8.81
N MET A 154 -3.24 -26.42 -7.54
CA MET A 154 -2.64 -25.41 -6.67
C MET A 154 -2.57 -25.90 -5.21
N GLY A 155 -1.48 -25.57 -4.52
CA GLY A 155 -1.29 -25.84 -3.10
C GLY A 155 -0.92 -27.29 -2.76
N ALA A 156 -0.57 -27.50 -1.49
CA ALA A 156 -0.04 -28.77 -0.96
C ALA A 156 -1.11 -29.87 -0.71
N SER A 157 -2.39 -29.63 -1.01
CA SER A 157 -3.40 -30.70 -1.09
C SER A 157 -4.59 -30.29 -1.98
N PRO A 158 -4.45 -30.43 -3.32
CA PRO A 158 -5.45 -30.02 -4.32
C PRO A 158 -6.81 -30.74 -4.15
N GLN A 159 -7.92 -29.99 -4.17
CA GLN A 159 -9.27 -30.50 -3.94
C GLN A 159 -10.30 -29.88 -4.88
N TYR A 160 -11.09 -30.73 -5.55
CA TYR A 160 -12.17 -30.32 -6.47
C TYR A 160 -13.21 -29.44 -5.78
N SER A 161 -13.66 -29.82 -4.58
CA SER A 161 -14.63 -29.09 -3.75
C SER A 161 -14.09 -27.78 -3.14
N LYS A 162 -12.84 -27.41 -3.47
CA LYS A 162 -12.18 -26.17 -3.04
C LYS A 162 -11.64 -25.34 -4.21
N GLY A 163 -11.86 -25.76 -5.46
CA GLY A 163 -11.34 -25.07 -6.64
C GLY A 163 -9.80 -25.09 -6.76
N THR A 164 -9.11 -25.94 -6.00
CA THR A 164 -7.64 -26.08 -6.05
C THR A 164 -7.18 -27.28 -6.88
N TYR A 165 -8.12 -28.11 -7.36
CA TYR A 165 -7.94 -29.11 -8.41
C TYR A 165 -9.07 -28.95 -9.43
N ILE A 166 -8.75 -28.60 -10.67
CA ILE A 166 -9.74 -28.37 -11.74
C ILE A 166 -9.40 -29.24 -12.97
N PRO A 167 -10.13 -30.34 -13.21
CA PRO A 167 -10.06 -31.10 -14.46
C PRO A 167 -10.94 -30.43 -15.53
N VAL A 168 -10.34 -29.97 -16.62
CA VAL A 168 -11.00 -29.35 -17.76
C VAL A 168 -11.04 -30.33 -18.92
N PHE A 169 -12.22 -30.52 -19.53
CA PHE A 169 -12.47 -31.54 -20.55
C PHE A 169 -12.72 -30.92 -21.93
N PRO A 170 -12.38 -31.61 -23.04
CA PRO A 170 -12.47 -31.06 -24.40
C PRO A 170 -13.88 -31.04 -25.04
N THR A 171 -14.89 -31.61 -24.39
CA THR A 171 -16.21 -31.99 -24.96
C THR A 171 -17.38 -31.33 -24.22
N GLU A 172 -18.37 -30.77 -24.92
CA GLU A 172 -19.49 -30.07 -24.26
C GLU A 172 -20.38 -30.99 -23.40
N GLU A 173 -20.44 -32.29 -23.71
CA GLU A 173 -21.18 -33.30 -22.93
C GLU A 173 -20.59 -33.57 -21.53
N ARG A 174 -19.38 -33.08 -21.26
CA ARG A 174 -18.72 -33.20 -19.95
C ARG A 174 -17.91 -31.95 -19.67
N GLN A 175 -18.40 -31.09 -18.79
CA GLN A 175 -17.72 -29.86 -18.37
C GLN A 175 -17.43 -29.86 -16.86
N SER A 176 -16.63 -28.91 -16.39
CA SER A 176 -16.37 -28.67 -14.96
C SER A 176 -16.76 -27.23 -14.58
N ILE A 177 -16.26 -26.71 -13.46
CA ILE A 177 -16.37 -25.28 -13.12
C ILE A 177 -15.64 -24.37 -14.12
N TRP A 178 -14.69 -24.88 -14.90
CA TRP A 178 -14.09 -24.18 -16.04
C TRP A 178 -14.53 -24.85 -17.34
N ARG A 179 -14.79 -24.04 -18.37
CA ARG A 179 -15.22 -24.52 -19.69
C ARG A 179 -14.02 -24.88 -20.56
N GLY A 180 -14.04 -26.08 -21.13
CA GLY A 180 -13.06 -26.54 -22.11
C GLY A 180 -13.71 -26.87 -23.45
N GLN A 181 -13.02 -26.57 -24.55
CA GLN A 181 -13.43 -26.92 -25.91
C GLN A 181 -12.21 -27.24 -26.78
N VAL A 182 -12.36 -28.09 -27.79
CA VAL A 182 -11.40 -28.10 -28.92
C VAL A 182 -11.68 -26.88 -29.79
N ILE A 183 -10.66 -26.07 -30.08
CA ILE A 183 -10.72 -24.97 -31.06
C ILE A 183 -10.34 -25.50 -32.44
N GLU A 184 -9.28 -26.31 -32.51
CA GLU A 184 -8.70 -26.81 -33.76
C GLU A 184 -8.01 -28.16 -33.49
N THR A 185 -8.01 -29.04 -34.50
CA THR A 185 -7.19 -30.25 -34.54
C THR A 185 -6.42 -30.27 -35.85
N SER A 186 -5.10 -30.45 -35.80
CA SER A 186 -4.23 -30.52 -36.97
C SER A 186 -3.29 -31.73 -36.80
N ASP A 187 -3.41 -32.72 -37.67
CA ASP A 187 -2.79 -34.04 -37.56
C ASP A 187 -2.93 -34.67 -36.15
N ASN A 188 -1.84 -34.68 -35.37
CA ASN A 188 -1.77 -35.21 -34.00
C ASN A 188 -1.79 -34.11 -32.91
N VAL A 189 -1.95 -32.85 -33.29
CA VAL A 189 -2.01 -31.69 -32.39
C VAL A 189 -3.46 -31.26 -32.16
N VAL A 190 -3.82 -31.02 -30.90
CA VAL A 190 -5.12 -30.47 -30.49
C VAL A 190 -4.92 -29.11 -29.83
N THR A 191 -5.49 -28.05 -30.40
CA THR A 191 -5.57 -26.72 -29.78
C THR A 191 -6.82 -26.68 -28.90
N MET A 192 -6.61 -26.76 -27.58
CA MET A 192 -7.68 -26.69 -26.59
C MET A 192 -7.86 -25.25 -26.09
N GLY A 193 -9.10 -24.78 -26.07
CA GLY A 193 -9.53 -23.52 -25.46
C GLY A 193 -10.02 -23.75 -24.04
N ILE A 194 -9.53 -22.95 -23.09
CA ILE A 194 -9.86 -23.02 -21.67
C ILE A 194 -10.40 -21.66 -21.23
N THR A 195 -11.59 -21.64 -20.63
CA THR A 195 -12.21 -20.45 -20.02
C THR A 195 -12.46 -20.74 -18.55
N THR A 196 -11.81 -20.00 -17.66
CA THR A 196 -11.96 -20.21 -16.21
C THR A 196 -13.32 -19.70 -15.71
N ALA A 197 -13.70 -20.11 -14.49
CA ALA A 197 -14.75 -19.41 -13.75
C ALA A 197 -14.35 -17.94 -13.45
N PRO A 198 -15.28 -16.99 -13.28
CA PRO A 198 -14.95 -15.60 -12.98
C PRO A 198 -14.48 -15.35 -11.54
N ASP A 199 -14.86 -16.21 -10.61
CA ASP A 199 -14.41 -16.25 -9.21
C ASP A 199 -13.13 -17.09 -9.03
N CYS A 200 -12.45 -17.46 -10.13
CA CYS A 200 -11.23 -18.26 -10.11
C CYS A 200 -10.20 -17.68 -9.13
N ILE A 201 -9.60 -18.59 -8.35
CA ILE A 201 -8.52 -18.32 -7.40
C ILE A 201 -7.34 -17.68 -8.16
N VAL A 202 -6.86 -16.54 -7.66
CA VAL A 202 -5.66 -15.87 -8.15
C VAL A 202 -4.43 -16.56 -7.60
N GLY A 203 -3.48 -16.90 -8.48
CA GLY A 203 -2.24 -17.54 -8.10
C GLY A 203 -1.56 -18.30 -9.24
N LYS A 204 -0.51 -19.04 -8.88
CA LYS A 204 0.23 -19.92 -9.79
C LYS A 204 -0.37 -21.33 -9.80
N TYR A 205 -0.52 -21.92 -10.98
CA TYR A 205 -1.08 -23.25 -11.19
C TYR A 205 -0.03 -24.17 -11.84
N GLY A 206 0.05 -25.40 -11.34
CA GLY A 206 0.67 -26.51 -12.06
C GLY A 206 -0.33 -27.15 -13.03
N LEU A 207 0.18 -27.69 -14.14
CA LEU A 207 -0.62 -28.35 -15.18
C LEU A 207 -0.22 -29.82 -15.35
N TYR A 208 -1.20 -30.68 -15.57
CA TYR A 208 -1.02 -32.05 -16.06
C TYR A 208 -1.98 -32.32 -17.23
N VAL A 209 -1.56 -33.15 -18.19
CA VAL A 209 -2.47 -33.76 -19.18
C VAL A 209 -2.81 -35.17 -18.72
N ALA A 210 -4.10 -35.45 -18.53
CA ALA A 210 -4.59 -36.68 -17.91
C ALA A 210 -5.44 -37.49 -18.90
N VAL A 211 -4.96 -38.66 -19.34
CA VAL A 211 -5.66 -39.59 -20.22
C VAL A 211 -6.37 -40.67 -19.39
N VAL A 212 -7.67 -40.85 -19.61
CA VAL A 212 -8.51 -41.79 -18.87
C VAL A 212 -8.59 -43.12 -19.62
N THR A 213 -8.09 -44.19 -19.00
CA THR A 213 -8.14 -45.57 -19.52
C THR A 213 -9.13 -46.42 -18.70
N PRO A 214 -9.55 -47.61 -19.17
CA PRO A 214 -10.35 -48.54 -18.37
C PRO A 214 -9.65 -49.02 -17.08
N TYR A 215 -8.34 -48.88 -16.99
CA TYR A 215 -7.52 -49.32 -15.86
C TYR A 215 -7.31 -48.23 -14.80
N GLY A 216 -7.43 -46.96 -15.17
CA GLY A 216 -7.04 -45.82 -14.36
C GLY A 216 -6.76 -44.55 -15.18
N ILE A 217 -6.45 -43.46 -14.48
CA ILE A 217 -6.00 -42.20 -15.08
C ILE A 217 -4.47 -42.26 -15.25
N ARG A 218 -3.97 -41.89 -16.43
CA ARG A 218 -2.54 -41.73 -16.71
C ARG A 218 -2.21 -40.26 -16.97
N ARG A 219 -1.22 -39.72 -16.28
CA ARG A 219 -0.86 -38.30 -16.34
C ARG A 219 0.51 -38.09 -16.99
N THR A 220 0.75 -36.89 -17.49
CA THR A 220 2.10 -36.38 -17.72
C THR A 220 2.90 -36.37 -16.42
N LYS A 221 4.24 -36.35 -16.52
CA LYS A 221 5.09 -36.04 -15.37
C LYS A 221 4.86 -34.60 -14.91
N ARG A 222 5.21 -34.30 -13.66
CA ARG A 222 5.25 -32.92 -13.14
C ARG A 222 6.34 -32.14 -13.88
N ASP A 223 5.95 -31.21 -14.74
CA ASP A 223 6.86 -30.27 -15.40
C ASP A 223 6.59 -28.84 -14.91
N PRO A 224 7.54 -28.20 -14.18
CA PRO A 224 7.46 -26.80 -13.81
C PRO A 224 7.38 -25.83 -14.99
N ALA A 225 7.86 -26.17 -16.19
CA ALA A 225 7.83 -25.28 -17.35
C ALA A 225 6.40 -25.03 -17.90
N LEU A 226 5.44 -25.85 -17.50
CA LEU A 226 4.00 -25.71 -17.77
C LEU A 226 3.25 -24.91 -16.69
N ASP A 227 3.96 -24.41 -15.67
CA ASP A 227 3.37 -23.52 -14.68
C ASP A 227 2.91 -22.22 -15.32
N HIS A 228 1.83 -21.68 -14.77
CA HIS A 228 1.21 -20.46 -15.28
C HIS A 228 0.44 -19.74 -14.18
N TYR A 229 0.19 -18.45 -14.38
CA TYR A 229 -0.48 -17.58 -13.40
C TYR A 229 -1.86 -17.22 -13.92
N ILE A 230 -2.85 -17.23 -13.02
CA ILE A 230 -4.20 -16.74 -13.28
C ILE A 230 -4.43 -15.55 -12.34
N ILE A 231 -4.81 -14.40 -12.90
CA ILE A 231 -5.02 -13.14 -12.19
C ILE A 231 -6.40 -12.53 -12.49
N CYS A 232 -6.78 -11.46 -11.79
CA CYS A 232 -8.07 -10.78 -11.97
C CYS A 232 -8.20 -10.14 -13.37
N ASN A 233 -9.44 -10.04 -13.86
CA ASN A 233 -9.76 -9.59 -15.21
C ASN A 233 -10.69 -8.36 -15.29
N PRO A 234 -10.15 -7.14 -15.25
CA PRO A 234 -10.96 -5.94 -15.36
C PRO A 234 -11.55 -5.71 -16.77
N TRP A 235 -11.15 -6.46 -17.79
CA TRP A 235 -11.76 -6.46 -19.14
C TRP A 235 -12.98 -7.41 -19.26
N SER A 236 -13.28 -8.23 -18.24
CA SER A 236 -14.38 -9.21 -18.31
C SER A 236 -15.61 -8.76 -17.51
N PRO A 237 -16.79 -8.50 -18.13
CA PRO A 237 -18.02 -8.12 -17.42
C PRO A 237 -18.54 -9.13 -16.38
N ALA A 238 -18.00 -10.35 -16.37
CA ALA A 238 -18.33 -11.37 -15.37
C ALA A 238 -17.41 -11.35 -14.12
N ASP A 239 -16.31 -10.60 -14.15
CA ASP A 239 -15.35 -10.49 -13.03
C ASP A 239 -15.81 -9.42 -12.03
N SER A 240 -15.60 -9.65 -10.73
CA SER A 240 -15.89 -8.67 -9.68
C SER A 240 -15.01 -7.42 -9.73
N VAL A 241 -13.91 -7.39 -10.51
CA VAL A 241 -13.11 -6.17 -10.75
C VAL A 241 -13.34 -5.52 -12.12
N PHE A 242 -14.41 -5.88 -12.83
CA PHE A 242 -14.73 -5.30 -14.14
C PHE A 242 -14.80 -3.77 -14.11
N LEU A 243 -14.04 -3.12 -14.98
CA LEU A 243 -13.98 -1.67 -15.12
C LEU A 243 -14.15 -1.34 -16.61
N ASP A 244 -15.33 -0.86 -17.01
CA ASP A 244 -15.79 -0.83 -18.42
C ASP A 244 -14.96 0.07 -19.35
N ASP A 245 -14.39 1.14 -18.80
CA ASP A 245 -13.62 2.18 -19.48
C ASP A 245 -12.16 1.74 -19.77
N GLU A 246 -11.75 1.77 -21.04
CA GLU A 246 -10.42 1.30 -21.48
C GLU A 246 -9.29 2.23 -21.02
N GLU A 247 -9.47 3.55 -21.04
CA GLU A 247 -8.43 4.50 -20.59
C GLU A 247 -8.20 4.36 -19.07
N GLN A 248 -9.26 4.06 -18.32
CA GLN A 248 -9.17 3.71 -16.91
C GLN A 248 -8.56 2.31 -16.67
N ARG A 249 -8.76 1.33 -17.56
CA ARG A 249 -8.02 0.05 -17.50
C ARG A 249 -6.53 0.25 -17.76
N ASP A 250 -6.17 1.07 -18.73
CA ASP A 250 -4.77 1.45 -19.00
C ASP A 250 -4.15 2.18 -17.78
N GLU A 251 -4.78 3.24 -17.27
CA GLU A 251 -4.22 4.00 -16.14
C GLU A 251 -4.14 3.19 -14.84
N TYR A 252 -5.20 2.45 -14.48
CA TYR A 252 -5.31 1.84 -13.15
C TYR A 252 -4.85 0.37 -13.08
N VAL A 253 -4.43 -0.22 -14.20
CA VAL A 253 -3.89 -1.60 -14.27
C VAL A 253 -2.55 -1.64 -15.00
N LEU A 254 -2.45 -1.03 -16.19
CA LEU A 254 -1.28 -1.18 -17.08
C LEU A 254 -0.21 -0.09 -16.89
N ASN A 255 -0.56 1.09 -16.39
CA ASN A 255 0.42 2.13 -16.13
C ASN A 255 1.29 1.77 -14.91
N GLU A 256 2.62 1.75 -15.09
CA GLU A 256 3.61 1.48 -14.05
C GLU A 256 4.12 2.75 -13.36
N LEU A 257 3.75 3.94 -13.85
CA LEU A 257 4.15 5.23 -13.30
C LEU A 257 2.95 5.89 -12.59
N GLY A 258 3.16 6.26 -11.33
CA GLY A 258 2.23 7.06 -10.54
C GLY A 258 2.75 8.46 -10.26
N ILE A 259 1.85 9.34 -9.83
CA ILE A 259 2.17 10.60 -9.15
C ILE A 259 1.52 10.56 -7.78
N ILE A 260 2.31 10.82 -6.75
CA ILE A 260 1.89 10.96 -5.36
C ILE A 260 1.85 12.45 -5.04
N TYR A 261 0.69 12.94 -4.61
CA TYR A 261 0.52 14.32 -4.16
C TYR A 261 0.88 14.42 -2.67
N HIS A 262 1.56 15.50 -2.29
CA HIS A 262 2.02 15.76 -0.93
C HIS A 262 2.19 17.27 -0.69
N GLY A 263 2.84 17.68 0.40
CA GLY A 263 3.09 19.09 0.72
C GLY A 263 1.97 19.70 1.57
N ALA A 264 1.35 20.78 1.08
CA ALA A 264 0.23 21.47 1.71
C ALA A 264 -0.95 21.62 0.74
N TYR A 265 -2.14 21.90 1.27
CA TYR A 265 -3.38 22.11 0.50
C TYR A 265 -3.27 23.27 -0.52
N ASP A 266 -2.53 24.32 -0.15
CA ASP A 266 -2.28 25.53 -0.93
C ASP A 266 -0.92 25.54 -1.65
N ASP A 267 -0.06 24.56 -1.36
CA ASP A 267 1.25 24.33 -2.00
C ASP A 267 1.46 22.83 -2.23
N ILE A 268 0.75 22.32 -3.25
CA ILE A 268 0.68 20.91 -3.60
C ILE A 268 1.97 20.50 -4.32
N SER A 269 2.76 19.67 -3.67
CA SER A 269 3.98 19.08 -4.21
C SER A 269 3.70 17.72 -4.86
N GLU A 270 4.45 17.37 -5.88
CA GLU A 270 4.28 16.14 -6.66
C GLU A 270 5.53 15.25 -6.58
N ARG A 271 5.34 13.93 -6.65
CA ARG A 271 6.41 12.93 -6.64
C ARG A 271 6.05 11.82 -7.62
N ALA A 272 6.83 11.63 -8.68
CA ALA A 272 6.72 10.43 -9.51
C ALA A 272 7.09 9.18 -8.69
N TRP A 273 6.46 8.05 -9.04
CA TRP A 273 6.70 6.77 -8.39
C TRP A 273 6.67 5.62 -9.40
N ASN A 274 7.70 4.75 -9.36
CA ASN A 274 7.69 3.49 -10.09
C ASN A 274 6.91 2.42 -9.32
N TYR A 275 5.67 2.15 -9.72
CA TYR A 275 4.97 0.95 -9.23
C TYR A 275 5.68 -0.31 -9.73
N GLY A 276 6.00 -0.37 -11.03
CA GLY A 276 6.82 -1.43 -11.61
C GLY A 276 6.19 -2.81 -11.50
N GLN A 277 4.85 -2.92 -11.48
CA GLN A 277 4.11 -4.16 -11.22
C GLN A 277 4.39 -5.30 -12.22
N PHE A 278 5.09 -5.01 -13.32
CA PHE A 278 5.46 -5.97 -14.35
C PHE A 278 6.96 -6.30 -14.39
N GLU A 279 7.79 -5.74 -13.50
CA GLU A 279 9.20 -6.09 -13.39
C GLU A 279 9.38 -7.54 -12.87
N PHE A 280 10.54 -8.13 -13.17
CA PHE A 280 10.81 -9.55 -12.89
C PHE A 280 10.68 -9.86 -11.39
N GLY A 281 9.96 -10.93 -11.06
CA GLY A 281 9.75 -11.41 -9.70
C GLY A 281 8.65 -10.71 -8.89
N ILE A 282 8.09 -9.58 -9.34
CA ILE A 282 7.08 -8.83 -8.56
C ILE A 282 5.78 -9.62 -8.39
N LEU A 283 5.33 -10.35 -9.41
CA LEU A 283 4.15 -11.21 -9.32
C LEU A 283 4.34 -12.35 -8.30
N ASP A 284 5.52 -12.98 -8.29
CA ASP A 284 5.86 -14.01 -7.30
C ASP A 284 5.99 -13.42 -5.89
N ALA A 285 6.49 -12.19 -5.74
CA ALA A 285 6.51 -11.48 -4.46
C ALA A 285 5.08 -11.18 -3.94
N CYS A 286 4.14 -10.85 -4.83
CA CYS A 286 2.72 -10.66 -4.47
C CYS A 286 2.05 -11.98 -4.05
N LEU A 287 2.35 -13.10 -4.71
CA LEU A 287 1.89 -14.42 -4.25
C LEU A 287 2.54 -14.81 -2.91
N PHE A 288 3.84 -14.52 -2.74
CA PHE A 288 4.56 -14.77 -1.50
C PHE A 288 3.99 -13.99 -0.32
N ILE A 289 3.57 -12.73 -0.51
CA ILE A 289 2.86 -11.95 0.51
C ILE A 289 1.60 -12.68 0.96
N MET A 290 0.76 -13.19 0.04
CA MET A 290 -0.44 -13.94 0.41
C MET A 290 -0.14 -15.30 1.08
N ASP A 291 0.96 -15.97 0.71
CA ASP A 291 1.43 -17.20 1.37
C ASP A 291 1.92 -16.92 2.80
N LYS A 292 2.76 -15.90 2.99
CA LYS A 292 3.27 -15.44 4.30
C LYS A 292 2.15 -14.91 5.21
N ALA A 293 1.05 -14.45 4.63
CA ALA A 293 -0.18 -14.06 5.33
C ALA A 293 -1.01 -15.23 5.87
N ASP A 294 -0.63 -16.47 5.57
CA ASP A 294 -1.44 -17.68 5.73
C ASP A 294 -2.84 -17.54 5.06
N MET A 295 -2.94 -16.79 3.96
CA MET A 295 -4.22 -16.51 3.31
C MET A 295 -4.74 -17.77 2.59
N PRO A 296 -5.90 -18.34 3.02
CA PRO A 296 -6.44 -19.56 2.42
C PRO A 296 -6.67 -19.40 0.92
N LEU A 297 -6.25 -20.38 0.11
CA LEU A 297 -6.34 -20.31 -1.35
C LEU A 297 -7.77 -20.01 -1.83
N THR A 298 -8.79 -20.59 -1.18
CA THR A 298 -10.21 -20.34 -1.47
C THR A 298 -10.65 -18.89 -1.30
N ASN A 299 -9.88 -18.06 -0.60
CA ASN A 299 -10.16 -16.64 -0.43
C ASN A 299 -9.48 -15.77 -1.51
N ARG A 300 -8.51 -16.30 -2.28
CA ARG A 300 -7.80 -15.55 -3.33
C ARG A 300 -8.58 -15.47 -4.64
N GLY A 301 -9.82 -15.97 -4.69
CA GLY A 301 -10.79 -15.64 -5.74
C GLY A 301 -11.55 -14.33 -5.48
N ASP A 302 -11.38 -13.72 -4.32
CA ASP A 302 -12.23 -12.63 -3.82
C ASP A 302 -11.40 -11.35 -3.57
N PRO A 303 -11.59 -10.28 -4.36
CA PRO A 303 -10.81 -9.04 -4.24
C PRO A 303 -11.04 -8.29 -2.93
N ILE A 304 -12.18 -8.50 -2.26
CA ILE A 304 -12.48 -7.94 -0.93
C ILE A 304 -11.58 -8.60 0.12
N LYS A 305 -11.44 -9.93 0.06
CA LYS A 305 -10.56 -10.69 0.97
C LYS A 305 -9.08 -10.49 0.65
N ILE A 306 -8.71 -10.37 -0.63
CA ILE A 306 -7.34 -10.03 -1.05
C ILE A 306 -6.96 -8.67 -0.47
N SER A 307 -7.74 -7.63 -0.76
CA SER A 307 -7.42 -6.26 -0.31
C SER A 307 -7.37 -6.16 1.23
N ARG A 308 -8.34 -6.70 1.96
CA ARG A 308 -8.37 -6.64 3.43
C ARG A 308 -7.26 -7.40 4.14
N LYS A 309 -6.78 -8.55 3.61
CA LYS A 309 -5.64 -9.27 4.21
C LYS A 309 -4.30 -8.68 3.76
N ALA A 310 -4.20 -8.17 2.53
CA ALA A 310 -2.99 -7.56 2.04
C ALA A 310 -2.72 -6.15 2.61
N SER A 311 -3.74 -5.38 3.01
CA SER A 311 -3.53 -4.10 3.72
C SER A 311 -2.89 -4.30 5.09
N ALA A 312 -3.29 -5.34 5.83
CA ALA A 312 -2.60 -5.78 7.04
C ALA A 312 -1.15 -6.20 6.74
N MET A 313 -0.95 -7.05 5.73
CA MET A 313 0.38 -7.56 5.38
C MET A 313 1.35 -6.52 4.82
N VAL A 314 0.89 -5.36 4.34
CA VAL A 314 1.80 -4.32 3.83
C VAL A 314 2.51 -3.58 4.98
N ASN A 315 1.96 -3.57 6.20
CA ASN A 315 2.65 -3.06 7.39
C ASN A 315 3.14 -4.19 8.31
N SER A 316 4.20 -3.91 9.08
CA SER A 316 4.88 -4.92 9.90
C SER A 316 4.42 -4.98 11.37
N ARG A 317 3.23 -4.46 11.73
CA ARG A 317 2.83 -4.38 13.15
C ARG A 317 2.52 -5.73 13.78
N ASP A 318 1.78 -6.58 13.06
CA ASP A 318 1.21 -7.82 13.60
C ASP A 318 1.79 -9.09 12.94
N ASP A 319 1.94 -9.08 11.61
CA ASP A 319 2.13 -10.29 10.78
C ASP A 319 3.56 -10.47 10.19
N ASP A 320 4.57 -9.71 10.66
CA ASP A 320 5.87 -9.54 9.97
C ASP A 320 5.71 -9.11 8.49
N GLY A 321 4.78 -8.18 8.25
CA GLY A 321 4.47 -7.64 6.92
C GLY A 321 5.56 -6.77 6.27
N VAL A 322 5.29 -6.31 5.05
CA VAL A 322 6.29 -5.82 4.09
C VAL A 322 7.12 -4.65 4.60
N LEU A 323 6.54 -3.68 5.33
CA LEU A 323 7.18 -2.40 5.63
C LEU A 323 7.08 -1.97 7.11
N VAL A 324 8.23 -1.60 7.69
CA VAL A 324 8.36 -1.03 9.04
C VAL A 324 8.12 0.47 9.02
N GLY A 325 7.13 0.96 9.77
CA GLY A 325 6.79 2.39 9.83
C GLY A 325 7.73 3.18 10.73
N ASN A 326 8.20 4.35 10.29
CA ASN A 326 9.09 5.19 11.11
C ASN A 326 8.94 6.69 10.81
N TRP A 327 8.61 7.46 11.86
CA TRP A 327 8.43 8.92 11.84
C TRP A 327 9.42 9.68 12.74
N SER A 328 10.39 8.99 13.35
CA SER A 328 11.34 9.60 14.29
C SER A 328 12.34 10.58 13.66
N GLY A 329 12.57 10.49 12.35
CA GLY A 329 13.62 11.22 11.64
C GLY A 329 15.01 10.55 11.70
N ASP A 330 15.19 9.51 12.54
CA ASP A 330 16.33 8.60 12.45
C ASP A 330 15.95 7.35 11.66
N TYR A 331 16.80 6.98 10.72
CA TYR A 331 16.64 5.85 9.80
C TYR A 331 17.91 5.00 9.70
N MET A 332 18.84 5.10 10.66
CA MET A 332 20.19 4.51 10.62
C MET A 332 20.27 3.01 10.26
N TYR A 333 19.22 2.22 10.53
CA TYR A 333 19.14 0.78 10.21
C TYR A 333 18.26 0.45 8.99
N GLY A 334 18.02 1.40 8.10
CA GLY A 334 17.20 1.20 6.90
C GLY A 334 17.33 2.32 5.88
N VAL A 335 16.34 2.39 4.99
CA VAL A 335 16.18 3.44 3.99
C VAL A 335 15.19 4.48 4.53
N ALA A 336 15.50 5.78 4.39
CA ALA A 336 14.54 6.80 4.77
C ALA A 336 13.29 6.73 3.85
N PRO A 337 12.05 6.84 4.37
CA PRO A 337 10.81 6.73 3.58
C PRO A 337 10.73 7.68 2.38
N THR A 338 11.49 8.78 2.45
CA THR A 338 11.60 9.85 1.45
C THR A 338 12.48 9.50 0.25
N SER A 339 13.29 8.45 0.37
CA SER A 339 14.37 8.09 -0.57
C SER A 339 13.93 7.03 -1.58
N TRP A 340 12.83 6.33 -1.29
CA TRP A 340 12.20 5.42 -2.25
C TRP A 340 11.67 6.19 -3.47
N THR A 341 12.01 5.66 -4.64
CA THR A 341 11.56 6.08 -5.97
C THR A 341 10.54 5.10 -6.57
N GLY A 342 10.37 3.93 -5.97
CA GLY A 342 9.54 2.86 -6.48
C GLY A 342 9.28 1.72 -5.50
N SER A 343 8.34 0.85 -5.86
CA SER A 343 7.89 -0.30 -5.05
C SER A 343 8.64 -1.60 -5.34
N ALA A 344 9.31 -1.69 -6.50
CA ALA A 344 9.95 -2.92 -6.95
C ALA A 344 11.07 -3.40 -6.01
N GLU A 345 11.97 -2.50 -5.59
CA GLU A 345 13.05 -2.80 -4.64
C GLU A 345 12.51 -3.32 -3.30
N ILE A 346 11.44 -2.72 -2.79
CA ILE A 346 10.80 -3.09 -1.52
C ILE A 346 10.25 -4.53 -1.58
N LEU A 347 9.46 -4.83 -2.62
CA LEU A 347 8.81 -6.14 -2.78
C LEU A 347 9.82 -7.27 -3.05
N LEU A 348 10.88 -6.98 -3.82
CA LEU A 348 11.96 -7.93 -4.07
C LEU A 348 12.83 -8.16 -2.83
N ASN A 349 13.16 -7.12 -2.06
CA ASN A 349 13.89 -7.28 -0.80
C ASN A 349 13.09 -8.06 0.25
N TYR A 350 11.78 -7.81 0.39
CA TYR A 350 10.91 -8.57 1.30
C TYR A 350 10.83 -10.05 0.93
N SER A 351 10.61 -10.37 -0.34
CA SER A 351 10.50 -11.76 -0.80
C SER A 351 11.84 -12.49 -0.79
N ALA A 352 12.93 -11.86 -1.24
CA ALA A 352 14.28 -12.46 -1.26
C ALA A 352 14.87 -12.70 0.15
N SER A 353 14.48 -11.90 1.14
CA SER A 353 14.87 -12.09 2.55
C SER A 353 14.05 -13.16 3.28
N GLY A 354 13.07 -13.80 2.61
CA GLY A 354 12.18 -14.79 3.23
C GLY A 354 11.03 -14.17 4.04
N GLY A 355 10.69 -12.90 3.79
CA GLY A 355 9.64 -12.17 4.49
C GLY A 355 10.13 -11.44 5.74
N MET A 356 11.35 -10.88 5.71
CA MET A 356 11.82 -9.94 6.73
C MET A 356 11.31 -8.53 6.38
N PRO A 357 10.63 -7.82 7.31
CA PRO A 357 10.13 -6.46 7.09
C PRO A 357 11.19 -5.47 6.60
N VAL A 358 10.85 -4.66 5.61
CA VAL A 358 11.75 -3.67 4.99
C VAL A 358 11.65 -2.32 5.71
N CYS A 359 12.79 -1.78 6.12
CA CYS A 359 12.92 -0.50 6.80
C CYS A 359 13.20 0.64 5.78
N TYR A 360 12.47 1.75 5.71
CA TYR A 360 11.26 2.14 6.46
C TYR A 360 10.20 2.79 5.56
N ALA A 361 8.96 2.90 6.06
CA ALA A 361 7.81 3.51 5.38
C ALA A 361 7.13 4.64 6.19
N GLN A 362 6.33 5.40 5.44
CA GLN A 362 5.25 6.30 5.89
C GLN A 362 4.08 6.14 4.89
N CYS A 363 2.94 6.80 5.11
CA CYS A 363 1.68 6.56 4.40
C CYS A 363 1.80 6.44 2.87
N TRP A 364 2.51 7.36 2.20
CA TRP A 364 2.66 7.30 0.74
C TRP A 364 3.42 6.05 0.24
N VAL A 365 4.40 5.56 1.02
CA VAL A 365 5.16 4.33 0.71
C VAL A 365 4.25 3.11 0.86
N TYR A 366 3.45 3.07 1.93
CA TYR A 366 2.45 2.01 2.15
C TYR A 366 1.41 1.98 1.03
N ALA A 367 0.80 3.13 0.70
CA ALA A 367 -0.16 3.25 -0.39
C ALA A 367 0.44 2.85 -1.75
N ALA A 368 1.65 3.30 -2.09
CA ALA A 368 2.24 3.01 -3.39
C ALA A 368 2.68 1.53 -3.55
N VAL A 369 3.19 0.90 -2.49
CA VAL A 369 3.49 -0.54 -2.47
C VAL A 369 2.22 -1.38 -2.52
N PHE A 370 1.16 -0.97 -1.81
CA PHE A 370 -0.12 -1.67 -1.85
C PHE A 370 -0.83 -1.52 -3.21
N ASN A 371 -0.79 -0.33 -3.82
CA ASN A 371 -1.24 -0.11 -5.20
C ASN A 371 -0.47 -0.99 -6.19
N THR A 372 0.85 -1.14 -6.03
CA THR A 372 1.67 -2.06 -6.86
C THR A 372 1.19 -3.50 -6.74
N PHE A 373 0.95 -3.98 -5.52
CA PHE A 373 0.41 -5.32 -5.26
C PHE A 373 -0.95 -5.54 -5.95
N LEU A 374 -1.87 -4.58 -5.86
CA LEU A 374 -3.19 -4.64 -6.48
C LEU A 374 -3.11 -4.66 -8.01
N ARG A 375 -2.36 -3.72 -8.63
CA ARG A 375 -2.15 -3.69 -10.09
C ARG A 375 -1.49 -4.97 -10.60
N CYS A 376 -0.52 -5.52 -9.88
CA CYS A 376 0.17 -6.76 -10.24
C CYS A 376 -0.79 -7.97 -10.31
N LEU A 377 -1.75 -8.05 -9.39
CA LEU A 377 -2.80 -9.09 -9.37
C LEU A 377 -4.00 -8.76 -10.29
N GLY A 378 -3.95 -7.65 -11.03
CA GLY A 378 -5.00 -7.24 -11.98
C GLY A 378 -6.22 -6.59 -11.34
N ILE A 379 -6.13 -6.11 -10.10
CA ILE A 379 -7.20 -5.33 -9.44
C ILE A 379 -6.94 -3.85 -9.77
N PRO A 380 -7.85 -3.13 -10.47
CA PRO A 380 -7.62 -1.72 -10.79
C PRO A 380 -7.50 -0.88 -9.52
N SER A 381 -6.46 -0.05 -9.44
CA SER A 381 -6.20 0.73 -8.23
C SER A 381 -5.49 2.07 -8.51
N ARG A 382 -5.67 3.02 -7.58
CA ARG A 382 -5.05 4.35 -7.60
C ARG A 382 -4.64 4.80 -6.20
N VAL A 383 -3.48 5.43 -6.08
CA VAL A 383 -3.09 6.13 -4.84
C VAL A 383 -3.90 7.42 -4.73
N VAL A 384 -4.31 7.75 -3.51
CA VAL A 384 -5.13 8.93 -3.18
C VAL A 384 -4.49 9.69 -2.04
N THR A 385 -4.46 11.03 -2.15
CA THR A 385 -3.95 11.94 -1.13
C THR A 385 -5.10 12.79 -0.57
N ASN A 386 -5.27 12.79 0.75
CA ASN A 386 -6.25 13.61 1.47
C ASN A 386 -5.55 14.73 2.25
N TYR A 387 -5.95 15.98 2.03
CA TYR A 387 -5.35 17.15 2.69
C TYR A 387 -6.15 17.60 3.92
N PHE A 388 -5.45 17.85 5.02
CA PHE A 388 -6.01 17.96 6.37
C PHE A 388 -6.78 16.69 6.78
N SER A 389 -6.13 15.53 6.69
CA SER A 389 -6.71 14.26 7.14
C SER A 389 -6.77 14.21 8.67
N ALA A 390 -7.91 13.83 9.23
CA ALA A 390 -8.02 13.51 10.65
C ALA A 390 -7.40 12.13 10.95
N HIS A 391 -6.65 11.99 12.05
CA HIS A 391 -5.94 10.76 12.47
C HIS A 391 -5.95 10.70 14.01
N ASP A 392 -5.96 9.50 14.59
CA ASP A 392 -6.12 9.30 16.05
C ASP A 392 -7.54 9.73 16.49
N ASN A 393 -8.56 9.18 15.81
CA ASN A 393 -9.98 9.37 16.13
C ASN A 393 -10.63 7.99 16.31
N ASP A 394 -11.44 7.81 17.37
CA ASP A 394 -12.09 6.54 17.75
C ASP A 394 -13.31 6.21 16.84
N GLY A 395 -13.28 6.60 15.56
CA GLY A 395 -14.45 6.62 14.68
C GLY A 395 -15.46 7.73 15.01
N ASN A 396 -15.03 8.75 15.76
CA ASN A 396 -15.83 9.89 16.18
C ASN A 396 -15.69 11.08 15.22
N LEU A 397 -16.77 11.83 15.00
CA LEU A 397 -16.84 12.97 14.07
C LEU A 397 -16.33 14.28 14.68
N LYS A 398 -15.40 14.18 15.63
CA LYS A 398 -14.83 15.32 16.35
C LYS A 398 -13.36 15.09 16.68
N MET A 399 -12.55 16.15 16.53
CA MET A 399 -11.12 16.17 16.85
C MET A 399 -10.89 17.14 18.01
N ASP A 400 -10.43 16.62 19.15
CA ASP A 400 -10.39 17.34 20.43
C ASP A 400 -9.05 18.06 20.67
N ILE A 401 -8.93 19.28 20.15
CA ILE A 401 -7.75 20.13 20.39
C ILE A 401 -7.86 20.78 21.77
N ILE A 402 -7.08 20.29 22.73
CA ILE A 402 -7.10 20.78 24.12
C ILE A 402 -6.15 21.97 24.27
N LEU A 403 -6.66 23.09 24.78
CA LEU A 403 -5.94 24.32 25.08
C LEU A 403 -5.80 24.53 26.59
N ASP A 404 -4.68 25.08 27.03
CA ASP A 404 -4.50 25.57 28.40
C ASP A 404 -5.27 26.89 28.66
N ASP A 405 -5.22 27.40 29.90
CA ASP A 405 -5.85 28.69 30.29
C ASP A 405 -5.38 29.88 29.43
N ASN A 406 -4.19 29.79 28.81
CA ASN A 406 -3.57 30.83 28.00
C ASN A 406 -3.89 30.68 26.50
N GLY A 407 -4.63 29.64 26.11
CA GLY A 407 -4.96 29.33 24.71
C GLY A 407 -3.87 28.56 23.95
N LYS A 408 -2.86 28.02 24.63
CA LYS A 408 -1.80 27.21 24.02
C LYS A 408 -2.23 25.74 23.98
N VAL A 409 -1.97 25.05 22.86
CA VAL A 409 -2.25 23.61 22.71
C VAL A 409 -1.47 22.79 23.74
N ASP A 410 -2.20 22.03 24.56
CA ASP A 410 -1.68 21.04 25.49
C ASP A 410 -1.39 19.73 24.74
N ARG A 411 -0.18 19.64 24.20
CA ARG A 411 0.34 18.44 23.51
C ARG A 411 0.51 17.22 24.42
N GLY A 412 0.33 17.35 25.74
CA GLY A 412 0.30 16.21 26.66
C GLY A 412 -1.10 15.60 26.84
N ARG A 413 -2.13 16.23 26.29
CA ARG A 413 -3.54 15.80 26.41
C ARG A 413 -4.27 15.71 25.07
N THR A 414 -3.95 16.57 24.11
CA THR A 414 -4.38 16.43 22.71
C THR A 414 -3.72 15.18 22.13
N ARG A 415 -4.52 14.18 21.73
CA ARG A 415 -4.04 12.93 21.10
C ARG A 415 -4.29 12.97 19.61
N ASP A 416 -5.56 13.20 19.29
CA ASP A 416 -6.16 13.64 18.04
C ASP A 416 -5.20 14.53 17.23
N SER A 417 -4.89 14.12 16.00
CA SER A 417 -3.93 14.81 15.13
C SER A 417 -4.50 15.07 13.74
N ILE A 418 -4.20 16.24 13.17
CA ILE A 418 -4.60 16.58 11.81
C ILE A 418 -3.33 16.59 10.95
N TRP A 419 -3.27 15.67 10.01
CA TRP A 419 -2.13 15.49 9.11
C TRP A 419 -2.26 16.46 7.94
N ASN A 420 -1.18 17.16 7.61
CA ASN A 420 -1.14 18.10 6.49
C ASN A 420 -1.57 17.43 5.18
N TYR A 421 -1.13 16.19 4.96
CA TYR A 421 -1.74 15.24 4.05
C TYR A 421 -1.62 13.82 4.60
N HIS A 422 -2.52 12.93 4.18
CA HIS A 422 -2.42 11.48 4.33
C HIS A 422 -2.58 10.81 2.96
N CYS A 423 -2.10 9.57 2.81
CA CYS A 423 -2.16 8.81 1.56
C CYS A 423 -2.66 7.38 1.80
N TRP A 424 -3.69 6.98 1.06
CA TRP A 424 -4.22 5.61 1.01
C TRP A 424 -4.34 5.12 -0.44
N THR A 425 -4.90 3.92 -0.63
CA THR A 425 -5.20 3.38 -1.96
C THR A 425 -6.70 3.21 -2.14
N GLU A 426 -7.21 3.52 -3.33
CA GLU A 426 -8.51 3.03 -3.76
C GLU A 426 -8.34 1.85 -4.71
N CYS A 427 -9.20 0.84 -4.57
CA CYS A 427 -9.31 -0.30 -5.48
C CYS A 427 -10.75 -0.44 -6.02
N TYR A 428 -10.88 -0.81 -7.29
CA TYR A 428 -12.18 -0.93 -7.96
C TYR A 428 -12.70 -2.36 -7.90
N MET A 429 -13.88 -2.57 -7.31
CA MET A 429 -14.57 -3.87 -7.31
C MET A 429 -16.07 -3.75 -7.03
N SER A 430 -16.83 -4.78 -7.40
CA SER A 430 -18.19 -4.98 -6.90
C SER A 430 -18.19 -5.40 -5.43
N ARG A 431 -19.29 -5.10 -4.74
CA ARG A 431 -19.50 -5.40 -3.31
C ARG A 431 -20.75 -6.28 -3.12
N PRO A 432 -20.70 -7.58 -3.49
CA PRO A 432 -21.84 -8.51 -3.34
C PRO A 432 -22.17 -8.85 -1.88
N ASP A 433 -21.35 -8.38 -0.94
CA ASP A 433 -21.58 -8.39 0.51
C ASP A 433 -22.40 -7.18 1.00
N LEU A 434 -22.58 -6.16 0.15
CA LEU A 434 -23.36 -4.94 0.41
C LEU A 434 -24.60 -4.87 -0.50
N PRO A 435 -25.55 -3.94 -0.24
CA PRO A 435 -26.61 -3.62 -1.20
C PRO A 435 -26.06 -3.08 -2.54
N GLU A 436 -26.88 -3.15 -3.58
CA GLU A 436 -26.57 -2.56 -4.89
C GLU A 436 -26.26 -1.05 -4.76
N GLY A 437 -25.29 -0.58 -5.54
CA GLY A 437 -24.81 0.81 -5.52
C GLY A 437 -23.54 1.07 -4.71
N PHE A 438 -23.10 0.14 -3.85
CA PHE A 438 -21.86 0.31 -3.04
C PHE A 438 -20.58 -0.33 -3.65
N GLY A 439 -20.67 -0.88 -4.86
CA GLY A 439 -19.50 -1.25 -5.66
C GLY A 439 -18.74 -0.03 -6.22
N GLY A 440 -17.75 -0.30 -7.07
CA GLY A 440 -16.86 0.72 -7.62
C GLY A 440 -15.64 0.93 -6.70
N TRP A 441 -15.20 2.18 -6.55
CA TRP A 441 -14.03 2.51 -5.73
C TRP A 441 -14.24 2.21 -4.23
N GLN A 442 -13.29 1.49 -3.66
CA GLN A 442 -13.22 1.16 -2.24
C GLN A 442 -11.91 1.71 -1.64
N VAL A 443 -12.00 2.43 -0.53
CA VAL A 443 -10.85 2.91 0.26
C VAL A 443 -10.23 1.75 1.02
N VAL A 444 -8.91 1.62 0.92
CA VAL A 444 -8.10 0.68 1.69
C VAL A 444 -6.82 1.39 2.11
N ASP A 445 -6.65 1.59 3.41
CA ASP A 445 -5.39 2.08 3.99
C ASP A 445 -4.60 0.90 4.59
N ALA A 446 -3.33 0.86 4.24
CA ALA A 446 -2.34 -0.09 4.74
C ALA A 446 -1.39 0.55 5.76
N THR A 447 -1.50 1.85 5.99
CA THR A 447 -0.80 2.58 7.05
C THR A 447 -1.33 2.10 8.41
N PRO A 448 -0.46 1.74 9.37
CA PRO A 448 -0.89 1.32 10.70
C PRO A 448 -1.31 2.55 11.53
N GLN A 449 -2.55 3.01 11.31
CA GLN A 449 -3.25 3.98 12.14
C GLN A 449 -3.96 3.24 13.29
N GLU A 450 -5.18 2.74 13.03
CA GLU A 450 -6.04 2.06 14.00
C GLU A 450 -6.12 0.54 13.81
N THR A 451 -6.67 -0.16 14.82
CA THR A 451 -6.89 -1.62 14.74
C THR A 451 -8.30 -2.00 14.35
N SER A 452 -8.44 -2.82 13.32
CA SER A 452 -9.70 -3.37 12.82
C SER A 452 -9.75 -4.89 13.00
N ASP A 453 -10.74 -5.36 13.78
CA ASP A 453 -10.80 -6.69 14.38
C ASP A 453 -9.55 -7.07 15.21
N GLY A 454 -8.83 -6.08 15.75
CA GLY A 454 -7.59 -6.28 16.52
C GLY A 454 -6.32 -6.45 15.68
N MET A 455 -6.30 -6.00 14.42
CA MET A 455 -5.11 -5.93 13.56
C MET A 455 -5.00 -4.55 12.91
N TYR A 456 -3.79 -4.04 12.68
CA TYR A 456 -3.57 -2.77 11.98
C TYR A 456 -3.88 -2.90 10.49
N ARG A 457 -5.10 -2.52 10.10
CA ARG A 457 -5.63 -2.56 8.72
C ARG A 457 -6.86 -1.69 8.59
N CYS A 458 -7.12 -1.16 7.40
CA CYS A 458 -8.37 -0.46 7.10
C CYS A 458 -8.95 -0.92 5.75
N GLY A 459 -10.28 -1.08 5.68
CA GLY A 459 -11.05 -1.29 4.46
C GLY A 459 -11.17 -2.76 4.01
N PRO A 460 -11.81 -3.01 2.84
CA PRO A 460 -12.34 -2.02 1.90
C PRO A 460 -13.62 -1.30 2.37
N ALA A 461 -13.56 0.03 2.45
CA ALA A 461 -14.71 0.91 2.70
C ALA A 461 -15.24 1.47 1.37
N SER A 462 -16.54 1.33 1.07
CA SER A 462 -17.09 1.85 -0.19
C SER A 462 -17.08 3.39 -0.21
N VAL A 463 -16.45 4.02 -1.20
CA VAL A 463 -16.42 5.49 -1.36
C VAL A 463 -17.85 6.06 -1.44
N ALA A 464 -18.77 5.33 -2.08
CA ALA A 464 -20.19 5.69 -2.12
C ALA A 464 -20.87 5.59 -0.73
N ALA A 465 -20.46 4.63 0.12
CA ALA A 465 -20.96 4.55 1.49
C ALA A 465 -20.45 5.72 2.35
N ILE A 466 -19.17 6.10 2.20
CA ILE A 466 -18.57 7.29 2.82
C ILE A 466 -19.38 8.54 2.44
N LYS A 467 -19.51 8.84 1.15
CA LYS A 467 -20.23 10.03 0.66
C LYS A 467 -21.67 10.15 1.17
N HIS A 468 -22.36 9.03 1.37
CA HIS A 468 -23.77 8.98 1.79
C HIS A 468 -23.98 8.72 3.29
N GLY A 469 -22.93 8.79 4.12
CA GLY A 469 -23.02 8.61 5.58
C GLY A 469 -23.44 7.20 6.00
N GLN A 470 -23.24 6.20 5.13
CA GLN A 470 -23.64 4.80 5.33
C GLN A 470 -22.55 4.03 6.11
N VAL A 471 -22.05 4.62 7.20
CA VAL A 471 -20.87 4.14 7.93
C VAL A 471 -21.09 2.82 8.67
N CYS A 472 -22.32 2.33 8.74
CA CYS A 472 -22.66 1.02 9.28
C CYS A 472 -22.27 -0.16 8.36
N TYR A 473 -21.89 0.09 7.11
CA TYR A 473 -21.45 -0.98 6.19
C TYR A 473 -19.97 -1.33 6.38
N PRO A 474 -19.60 -2.62 6.30
CA PRO A 474 -18.20 -3.03 6.34
C PRO A 474 -17.43 -2.54 5.10
N TYR A 475 -16.13 -2.30 5.17
CA TYR A 475 -15.26 -2.39 6.34
C TYR A 475 -14.77 -1.00 6.74
N ASP A 476 -14.67 -0.74 8.04
CA ASP A 476 -13.96 0.42 8.63
C ASP A 476 -14.47 1.80 8.17
N ALA A 477 -15.69 1.85 7.63
CA ALA A 477 -16.31 3.05 7.09
C ALA A 477 -16.47 4.22 8.09
N PRO A 478 -16.69 4.03 9.41
CA PRO A 478 -16.73 5.16 10.36
C PRO A 478 -15.39 5.89 10.45
N PHE A 479 -14.28 5.14 10.45
CA PHE A 479 -12.93 5.68 10.52
C PHE A 479 -12.61 6.50 9.25
N VAL A 480 -12.77 5.90 8.07
CA VAL A 480 -12.54 6.56 6.78
C VAL A 480 -13.46 7.78 6.60
N PHE A 481 -14.69 7.74 7.11
CA PHE A 481 -15.60 8.87 7.06
C PHE A 481 -15.15 10.03 7.96
N ALA A 482 -14.60 9.74 9.13
CA ALA A 482 -14.00 10.72 10.03
C ALA A 482 -12.73 11.36 9.44
N GLU A 483 -11.87 10.59 8.75
CA GLU A 483 -10.67 11.10 8.06
C GLU A 483 -10.95 12.27 7.10
N VAL A 484 -12.17 12.36 6.54
CA VAL A 484 -12.60 13.41 5.58
C VAL A 484 -13.70 14.37 6.08
N ASN A 485 -14.38 14.06 7.19
CA ASN A 485 -15.56 14.83 7.66
C ASN A 485 -15.55 15.28 9.14
N SER A 486 -14.54 14.95 9.96
CA SER A 486 -14.60 15.30 11.40
C SER A 486 -14.54 16.81 11.69
N ASP A 487 -15.38 17.27 12.62
CA ASP A 487 -15.36 18.65 13.12
C ASP A 487 -14.14 18.88 14.02
N VAL A 488 -13.45 20.01 13.89
CA VAL A 488 -12.32 20.34 14.78
C VAL A 488 -12.80 21.16 15.97
N VAL A 489 -12.76 20.58 17.16
CA VAL A 489 -13.28 21.17 18.39
C VAL A 489 -12.15 21.59 19.31
N PHE A 490 -12.05 22.89 19.55
CA PHE A 490 -11.09 23.46 20.48
C PHE A 490 -11.72 23.52 21.87
N TYR A 491 -11.20 22.74 22.81
CA TYR A 491 -11.61 22.75 24.21
C TYR A 491 -10.59 23.54 25.06
N ARG A 492 -11.03 24.59 25.75
CA ARG A 492 -10.23 25.18 26.83
C ARG A 492 -10.37 24.31 28.08
N ARG A 493 -9.25 23.85 28.64
CA ARG A 493 -9.19 23.14 29.90
C ARG A 493 -8.96 24.11 31.06
N SER A 494 -9.84 24.12 32.04
CA SER A 494 -9.66 24.94 33.25
C SER A 494 -8.62 24.34 34.21
N LYS A 495 -8.25 25.09 35.26
CA LYS A 495 -7.36 24.64 36.34
C LYS A 495 -7.95 23.47 37.12
N GLU A 496 -9.26 23.54 37.37
CA GLU A 496 -10.09 22.50 38.00
C GLU A 496 -10.22 21.25 37.11
N GLY A 497 -9.92 21.41 35.80
CA GLY A 497 -9.77 20.31 34.86
C GLY A 497 -10.98 20.01 33.99
N THR A 498 -12.03 20.85 34.04
CA THR A 498 -13.15 20.75 33.11
C THR A 498 -12.74 21.20 31.71
N LEU A 499 -13.33 20.58 30.68
CA LEU A 499 -13.19 20.99 29.29
C LEU A 499 -14.41 21.83 28.89
N GLN A 500 -14.18 22.97 28.25
CA GLN A 500 -15.23 23.82 27.68
C GLN A 500 -14.95 24.04 26.19
N PRO A 501 -15.88 23.72 25.27
CA PRO A 501 -15.70 24.04 23.86
C PRO A 501 -15.69 25.57 23.68
N VAL A 502 -14.65 26.08 23.02
CA VAL A 502 -14.46 27.52 22.76
C VAL A 502 -14.47 27.87 21.27
N LYS A 503 -14.28 26.87 20.39
CA LYS A 503 -14.46 27.00 18.93
C LYS A 503 -14.74 25.62 18.33
N VAL A 504 -15.64 25.57 17.36
CA VAL A 504 -15.81 24.42 16.44
C VAL A 504 -15.43 24.91 15.04
N ASN A 505 -14.78 24.06 14.24
CA ASN A 505 -14.52 24.31 12.82
C ASN A 505 -14.90 23.06 12.00
N THR A 506 -16.04 23.14 11.33
CA THR A 506 -16.65 22.04 10.57
C THR A 506 -16.08 21.86 9.16
N SER A 507 -15.13 22.71 8.75
CA SER A 507 -14.65 22.81 7.34
C SER A 507 -13.12 22.66 7.21
N HIS A 508 -12.45 22.20 8.26
CA HIS A 508 -11.00 22.07 8.28
C HIS A 508 -10.48 20.72 7.81
N VAL A 509 -11.24 19.64 8.02
CA VAL A 509 -10.83 18.27 7.68
C VAL A 509 -11.21 17.92 6.24
N GLY A 510 -10.39 17.12 5.58
CA GLY A 510 -10.65 16.57 4.24
C GLY A 510 -10.94 17.62 3.17
N ARG A 511 -10.15 18.71 3.13
CA ARG A 511 -10.47 19.89 2.30
C ARG A 511 -10.21 19.67 0.81
N MET A 512 -9.38 18.69 0.47
CA MET A 512 -9.11 18.27 -0.90
C MET A 512 -8.67 16.82 -0.91
N VAL A 513 -9.24 16.01 -1.80
CA VAL A 513 -8.85 14.63 -2.06
C VAL A 513 -8.37 14.53 -3.51
N LEU A 514 -7.11 14.17 -3.73
CA LEU A 514 -6.46 14.13 -5.03
C LEU A 514 -6.03 12.71 -5.44
N THR A 515 -6.01 12.47 -6.74
CA THR A 515 -5.34 11.32 -7.37
C THR A 515 -4.76 11.72 -8.73
N LYS A 516 -3.98 10.85 -9.37
CA LYS A 516 -3.43 11.10 -10.72
C LYS A 516 -4.56 11.04 -11.75
N ALA A 517 -4.53 11.92 -12.74
CA ALA A 517 -5.45 11.89 -13.87
C ALA A 517 -5.20 10.69 -14.78
N VAL A 518 -6.29 10.22 -15.41
CA VAL A 518 -6.28 9.11 -16.37
C VAL A 518 -5.39 9.47 -17.55
N LEU A 519 -4.33 8.68 -17.77
CA LEU A 519 -3.36 8.83 -18.88
C LEU A 519 -2.68 10.21 -19.00
N HIS A 520 -2.73 11.01 -17.94
CA HIS A 520 -2.12 12.34 -17.86
C HIS A 520 -1.35 12.51 -16.55
N ASP A 521 -0.22 13.21 -16.60
CA ASP A 521 0.62 13.58 -15.45
C ASP A 521 0.08 14.82 -14.69
N GLY A 522 -1.23 15.06 -14.77
CA GLY A 522 -1.92 16.10 -14.00
C GLY A 522 -2.73 15.53 -12.83
N ARG A 523 -3.14 16.40 -11.91
CA ARG A 523 -4.00 16.03 -10.78
C ARG A 523 -5.48 15.97 -11.13
N LYS A 524 -6.18 14.98 -10.58
CA LYS A 524 -7.64 14.87 -10.58
C LYS A 524 -8.15 15.06 -9.16
N ASP A 525 -8.94 16.11 -8.95
CA ASP A 525 -9.73 16.29 -7.73
C ASP A 525 -10.86 15.26 -7.72
N ILE A 526 -11.04 14.61 -6.57
CA ILE A 526 -12.09 13.62 -6.29
C ILE A 526 -12.76 13.88 -4.93
N THR A 527 -12.63 15.09 -4.37
CA THR A 527 -13.24 15.49 -3.08
C THR A 527 -14.76 15.30 -3.10
N ASP A 528 -15.38 15.59 -4.25
CA ASP A 528 -16.81 15.37 -4.50
C ASP A 528 -17.23 13.90 -4.44
N GLN A 529 -16.29 12.95 -4.57
CA GLN A 529 -16.54 11.51 -4.46
C GLN A 529 -16.61 11.08 -2.98
N TYR A 530 -16.01 11.84 -2.06
CA TYR A 530 -15.96 11.54 -0.62
C TYR A 530 -16.99 12.28 0.22
N LYS A 531 -17.34 13.52 -0.15
CA LYS A 531 -18.35 14.31 0.58
C LYS A 531 -19.15 15.26 -0.29
N PHE A 532 -20.23 15.79 0.27
CA PHE A 532 -21.01 16.88 -0.32
C PHE A 532 -20.36 18.23 0.01
N PRO A 533 -20.63 19.30 -0.76
CA PRO A 533 -20.07 20.62 -0.48
C PRO A 533 -20.50 21.14 0.91
N GLU A 534 -19.55 21.78 1.59
CA GLU A 534 -19.73 22.34 2.95
C GLU A 534 -20.93 23.30 3.02
N GLY A 535 -21.74 23.18 4.07
CA GLY A 535 -22.92 24.00 4.31
C GLY A 535 -24.17 23.58 3.54
N THR A 536 -24.13 22.56 2.69
CA THR A 536 -25.32 22.09 1.95
C THR A 536 -26.34 21.38 2.85
N PRO A 537 -27.62 21.30 2.44
CA PRO A 537 -28.59 20.42 3.09
C PRO A 537 -28.19 18.94 3.02
N GLU A 538 -27.45 18.55 1.99
CA GLU A 538 -27.00 17.18 1.74
C GLU A 538 -25.84 16.78 2.67
N GLU A 539 -24.85 17.65 2.86
CA GLU A 539 -23.78 17.51 3.87
C GLU A 539 -24.37 17.32 5.27
N ARG A 540 -25.28 18.20 5.69
CA ARG A 540 -25.89 18.13 7.03
C ARG A 540 -26.65 16.82 7.27
N ARG A 541 -27.48 16.38 6.31
CA ARG A 541 -28.20 15.09 6.42
C ARG A 541 -27.25 13.89 6.49
N VAL A 542 -26.12 13.94 5.80
CA VAL A 542 -25.09 12.88 5.82
C VAL A 542 -24.40 12.80 7.17
N LEU A 543 -24.12 13.94 7.80
CA LEU A 543 -23.57 14.00 9.16
C LEU A 543 -24.59 13.60 10.22
N GLU A 544 -25.84 14.07 10.14
CA GLU A 544 -26.96 13.63 11.00
C GLU A 544 -27.13 12.10 10.97
N LYS A 545 -27.06 11.51 9.78
CA LYS A 545 -27.16 10.05 9.58
C LYS A 545 -25.95 9.28 10.11
N ALA A 546 -24.76 9.86 10.08
CA ALA A 546 -23.60 9.24 10.71
C ALA A 546 -23.71 9.27 12.25
N GLU A 547 -24.37 10.27 12.84
CA GLU A 547 -24.73 10.24 14.27
C GLU A 547 -25.72 9.12 14.60
N GLU A 548 -26.71 8.84 13.72
CA GLU A 548 -27.64 7.71 13.90
C GLU A 548 -26.92 6.35 13.96
N PHE A 549 -25.75 6.22 13.31
CA PHE A 549 -24.91 5.02 13.34
C PHE A 549 -23.83 5.03 14.45
N GLY A 550 -23.81 6.05 15.31
CA GLY A 550 -22.99 6.08 16.53
C GLY A 550 -21.82 7.06 16.55
N CYS A 551 -21.55 7.78 15.46
CA CYS A 551 -20.56 8.86 15.47
C CYS A 551 -21.02 10.03 16.37
N GLN A 552 -20.08 10.80 16.92
CA GLN A 552 -20.38 11.90 17.85
C GLN A 552 -19.85 13.24 17.34
N ARG A 553 -20.67 14.30 17.45
CA ARG A 553 -20.32 15.70 17.10
C ARG A 553 -20.55 16.65 18.27
N GLU A 554 -19.86 17.79 18.26
CA GLU A 554 -20.10 18.91 19.18
C GLU A 554 -21.15 19.87 18.59
N LYS A 555 -22.11 20.33 19.41
CA LYS A 555 -23.26 21.14 18.94
C LYS A 555 -23.26 22.58 19.50
N ALA A 556 -22.11 23.03 19.99
CA ALA A 556 -21.90 24.38 20.52
C ALA A 556 -21.88 25.45 19.41
N SER A 557 -22.83 26.39 19.45
CA SER A 557 -22.84 27.57 18.56
C SER A 557 -21.99 28.72 19.12
N VAL A 558 -21.15 29.34 18.27
CA VAL A 558 -20.26 30.46 18.61
C VAL A 558 -20.44 31.59 17.57
N PRO A 559 -20.39 32.89 17.93
CA PRO A 559 -20.63 33.99 16.98
C PRO A 559 -19.57 34.12 15.86
N GLU A 560 -19.99 34.68 14.73
CA GLU A 560 -19.12 34.98 13.57
C GLU A 560 -18.12 36.12 13.82
N ALA A 561 -17.04 36.12 13.03
CA ALA A 561 -16.00 37.16 13.03
C ALA A 561 -16.37 38.37 12.12
N ASP A 562 -15.79 39.55 12.39
CA ASP A 562 -16.21 40.80 11.74
C ASP A 562 -15.14 41.51 10.88
N VAL A 563 -13.92 40.97 10.81
CA VAL A 563 -12.80 41.44 9.96
C VAL A 563 -12.01 40.25 9.41
N ASP A 564 -11.56 40.33 8.15
CA ASP A 564 -10.64 39.37 7.51
C ASP A 564 -9.27 39.99 7.18
N VAL A 565 -8.29 39.12 6.92
CA VAL A 565 -7.02 39.47 6.25
C VAL A 565 -6.61 38.37 5.26
N GLU A 566 -6.09 38.77 4.09
CA GLU A 566 -5.58 37.88 3.04
C GLU A 566 -4.19 38.32 2.54
N ILE A 567 -3.39 37.36 2.04
CA ILE A 567 -2.08 37.60 1.40
C ILE A 567 -2.19 37.31 -0.11
N SER A 568 -1.99 38.35 -0.92
CA SER A 568 -2.07 38.27 -2.39
C SER A 568 -0.99 37.37 -3.00
N ALA A 569 -1.29 36.74 -4.13
CA ALA A 569 -0.34 35.90 -4.86
C ALA A 569 0.60 36.73 -5.75
N GLN A 570 1.90 36.40 -5.74
CA GLN A 570 2.88 36.79 -6.75
C GLN A 570 3.85 35.63 -6.98
N GLU A 571 4.22 35.41 -8.24
CA GLU A 571 5.42 34.64 -8.58
C GLU A 571 6.65 35.53 -8.34
N VAL A 572 7.71 34.98 -7.74
CA VAL A 572 8.93 35.73 -7.39
C VAL A 572 10.13 34.97 -7.94
N GLN A 573 10.94 35.62 -8.78
CA GLN A 573 12.17 35.01 -9.31
C GLN A 573 13.34 35.15 -8.32
N LEU A 574 14.30 34.21 -8.42
CA LEU A 574 15.40 34.09 -7.47
C LEU A 574 16.44 35.20 -7.65
N GLY A 575 16.22 36.33 -6.97
CA GLY A 575 17.18 37.43 -6.90
C GLY A 575 16.57 38.83 -6.87
N ASP A 576 15.26 38.97 -7.05
CA ASP A 576 14.59 40.27 -7.18
C ASP A 576 14.12 40.88 -5.85
N ASP A 577 13.84 42.19 -5.84
CA ASP A 577 13.09 42.87 -4.78
C ASP A 577 11.58 42.79 -5.10
N PHE A 578 10.75 42.32 -4.17
CA PHE A 578 9.30 42.14 -4.38
C PHE A 578 8.43 42.79 -3.29
N HIS A 579 7.13 42.90 -3.54
CA HIS A 579 6.17 43.52 -2.61
C HIS A 579 5.07 42.54 -2.21
N LEU A 580 5.12 42.07 -0.95
CA LEU A 580 4.02 41.34 -0.33
C LEU A 580 2.82 42.29 -0.17
N GLU A 581 1.65 41.92 -0.70
CA GLU A 581 0.44 42.76 -0.66
C GLU A 581 -0.65 42.10 0.21
N LEU A 582 -0.93 42.73 1.34
CA LEU A 582 -1.93 42.33 2.32
C LEU A 582 -3.25 43.06 2.07
N VAL A 583 -4.35 42.33 2.13
CA VAL A 583 -5.71 42.90 2.01
C VAL A 583 -6.46 42.66 3.31
N PHE A 584 -6.76 43.73 4.03
CA PHE A 584 -7.60 43.72 5.23
C PHE A 584 -9.02 44.13 4.85
N THR A 585 -10.04 43.38 5.27
CA THR A 585 -11.45 43.65 4.91
C THR A 585 -12.33 43.70 6.15
N ASN A 586 -12.87 44.88 6.46
CA ASN A 586 -13.85 45.06 7.53
C ASN A 586 -15.27 44.78 6.99
N ARG A 587 -15.90 43.69 7.41
CA ARG A 587 -17.28 43.34 7.01
C ARG A 587 -18.34 43.99 7.90
N SER A 588 -17.95 44.70 8.95
CA SER A 588 -18.87 45.33 9.89
C SER A 588 -19.41 46.69 9.41
N SER A 589 -20.51 47.13 10.00
CA SER A 589 -21.08 48.48 9.84
C SER A 589 -20.40 49.54 10.72
N GLN A 590 -19.28 49.21 11.37
CA GLN A 590 -18.57 50.06 12.31
C GLN A 590 -17.10 50.22 11.89
N ARG A 591 -16.43 51.26 12.40
CA ARG A 591 -14.98 51.41 12.24
C ARG A 591 -14.25 50.32 13.03
N ARG A 592 -13.12 49.86 12.51
CA ARG A 592 -12.26 48.84 13.15
C ARG A 592 -10.80 49.27 13.09
N VAL A 593 -10.04 48.97 14.13
CA VAL A 593 -8.61 49.22 14.19
C VAL A 593 -7.88 47.92 14.50
N VAL A 594 -7.10 47.44 13.54
CA VAL A 594 -6.30 46.21 13.68
C VAL A 594 -4.86 46.58 14.05
N ASP A 595 -4.35 46.10 15.17
CA ASP A 595 -2.88 46.03 15.36
C ASP A 595 -2.39 44.74 14.73
N ALA A 596 -1.72 44.85 13.57
CA ALA A 596 -1.19 43.72 12.83
C ALA A 596 0.28 43.44 13.18
N TYR A 597 0.69 42.19 12.99
CA TYR A 597 2.03 41.65 13.20
C TYR A 597 2.36 40.80 11.98
N ILE A 598 3.29 41.29 11.16
CA ILE A 598 3.69 40.69 9.89
C ILE A 598 5.13 40.19 10.07
N SER A 599 5.35 38.88 9.99
CA SER A 599 6.69 38.27 9.91
C SER A 599 6.82 37.51 8.60
N GLY A 600 7.84 37.86 7.82
CA GLY A 600 8.32 37.05 6.71
C GLY A 600 9.62 36.39 7.12
N THR A 601 9.71 35.07 6.97
CA THR A 601 10.85 34.26 7.42
C THR A 601 11.26 33.27 6.34
N VAL A 602 12.57 33.12 6.10
CA VAL A 602 13.04 31.96 5.32
C VAL A 602 12.74 30.72 6.12
N VAL A 603 12.00 29.79 5.55
CA VAL A 603 11.80 28.45 6.13
C VAL A 603 12.57 27.43 5.32
N TYR A 604 13.00 26.36 5.98
CA TYR A 604 13.29 25.12 5.26
C TYR A 604 11.98 24.59 4.65
N TYR A 605 12.07 23.69 3.66
CA TYR A 605 10.90 23.01 3.09
C TYR A 605 10.06 22.25 4.15
N THR A 606 10.64 21.98 5.32
CA THR A 606 9.99 21.41 6.52
C THR A 606 9.19 22.42 7.34
N GLY A 607 9.04 23.66 6.90
CA GLY A 607 8.37 24.75 7.63
C GLY A 607 9.15 25.33 8.81
N VAL A 608 10.34 24.78 9.13
CA VAL A 608 11.19 25.25 10.23
C VAL A 608 11.73 26.65 9.90
N PRO A 609 11.51 27.67 10.74
CA PRO A 609 12.05 29.01 10.52
C PRO A 609 13.58 29.01 10.66
N SER A 610 14.27 29.44 9.60
CA SER A 610 15.73 29.56 9.55
C SER A 610 16.19 30.95 9.97
N ALA A 611 15.65 31.99 9.34
CA ALA A 611 15.99 33.38 9.65
C ALA A 611 14.91 34.34 9.14
N GLU A 612 14.56 35.32 9.98
CA GLU A 612 13.59 36.35 9.62
C GLU A 612 14.13 37.26 8.50
N VAL A 613 13.29 37.57 7.51
CA VAL A 613 13.60 38.44 6.37
C VAL A 613 12.91 39.79 6.45
N VAL A 614 11.73 39.85 7.09
CA VAL A 614 11.04 41.10 7.41
C VAL A 614 10.16 40.93 8.65
N PHE A 615 10.11 41.95 9.51
CA PHE A 615 9.15 42.05 10.60
C PHE A 615 8.57 43.47 10.63
N GLN A 616 7.24 43.59 10.72
CA GLN A 616 6.54 44.88 10.82
C GLN A 616 5.29 44.76 11.68
N THR A 617 4.96 45.81 12.43
CA THR A 617 3.75 45.86 13.27
C THR A 617 2.88 47.08 12.96
N PRO A 618 2.21 47.14 11.79
CA PRO A 618 1.39 48.28 11.42
C PRO A 618 0.02 48.25 12.12
N THR A 619 -0.46 49.42 12.53
CA THR A 619 -1.87 49.62 12.93
C THR A 619 -2.68 49.99 11.70
N VAL A 620 -3.60 49.12 11.29
CA VAL A 620 -4.47 49.28 10.13
C VAL A 620 -5.84 49.76 10.58
N GLU A 621 -6.12 51.05 10.39
CA GLU A 621 -7.48 51.58 10.52
C GLU A 621 -8.32 51.23 9.28
N LEU A 622 -9.55 50.76 9.51
CA LEU A 622 -10.55 50.37 8.52
C LEU A 622 -11.89 51.04 8.81
N ASP A 623 -12.44 51.74 7.83
CA ASP A 623 -13.80 52.28 7.88
C ASP A 623 -14.86 51.17 7.64
N PRO A 624 -16.16 51.39 7.93
CA PRO A 624 -17.21 50.40 7.67
C PRO A 624 -17.22 49.90 6.22
N GLN A 625 -17.36 48.58 6.02
CA GLN A 625 -17.36 47.92 4.70
C GLN A 625 -16.11 48.20 3.83
N GLN A 626 -14.99 48.61 4.43
CA GLN A 626 -13.77 48.95 3.70
C GLN A 626 -12.82 47.74 3.58
N SER A 627 -12.38 47.46 2.35
CA SER A 627 -11.14 46.72 2.08
C SER A 627 -9.97 47.70 1.89
N LYS A 628 -8.84 47.43 2.56
CA LYS A 628 -7.64 48.27 2.53
C LYS A 628 -6.40 47.41 2.25
N LYS A 629 -5.48 47.98 1.47
CA LYS A 629 -4.27 47.30 1.01
C LYS A 629 -3.03 47.87 1.70
N GLU A 630 -2.25 47.00 2.34
CA GLU A 630 -0.94 47.34 2.91
C GLU A 630 0.16 46.60 2.14
N LYS A 631 1.31 47.23 1.94
CA LYS A 631 2.41 46.68 1.12
C LYS A 631 3.71 46.61 1.89
N VAL A 632 4.30 45.42 1.95
CA VAL A 632 5.59 45.16 2.61
C VAL A 632 6.63 44.85 1.54
N LEU A 633 7.61 45.74 1.39
CA LEU A 633 8.77 45.53 0.52
C LEU A 633 9.71 44.48 1.14
N VAL A 634 9.99 43.42 0.38
CA VAL A 634 10.93 42.35 0.72
C VAL A 634 12.06 42.40 -0.30
N ARG A 635 13.26 42.77 0.14
CA ARG A 635 14.39 43.00 -0.76
C ARG A 635 15.26 41.76 -0.87
N SER A 636 15.72 41.45 -2.08
CA SER A 636 16.70 40.42 -2.43
C SER A 636 17.78 40.23 -1.36
N LYS A 637 18.56 41.27 -1.08
CA LYS A 637 19.63 41.27 -0.06
C LYS A 637 19.20 40.84 1.35
N ASP A 638 17.93 41.04 1.72
CA ASP A 638 17.41 40.79 3.07
C ASP A 638 16.95 39.32 3.23
N TYR A 639 16.82 38.55 2.13
CA TYR A 639 16.50 37.12 2.14
C TYR A 639 17.51 36.22 1.42
N GLN A 640 18.08 36.63 0.28
CA GLN A 640 18.90 35.81 -0.62
C GLN A 640 20.09 35.13 0.07
N SER A 641 20.80 35.85 0.95
CA SER A 641 21.93 35.29 1.72
C SER A 641 21.52 34.42 2.91
N LYS A 642 20.22 34.34 3.19
CA LYS A 642 19.59 33.56 4.27
C LYS A 642 18.77 32.37 3.75
N LEU A 643 18.58 32.27 2.42
CA LEU A 643 17.82 31.19 1.78
C LEU A 643 18.40 29.81 2.12
N VAL A 644 17.51 28.83 2.30
CA VAL A 644 17.85 27.44 2.62
C VAL A 644 16.91 26.48 1.88
N GLY A 645 17.41 25.29 1.54
CA GLY A 645 16.63 24.26 0.84
C GLY A 645 16.09 24.74 -0.52
N GLN A 646 14.79 24.56 -0.74
CA GLN A 646 14.07 24.88 -1.99
C GLN A 646 13.82 26.38 -2.23
N GLY A 647 14.28 27.27 -1.32
CA GLY A 647 14.17 28.74 -1.48
C GLY A 647 12.95 29.38 -0.79
N ASN A 648 12.24 28.62 0.05
CA ASN A 648 10.91 28.95 0.53
C ASN A 648 10.87 30.17 1.48
N LEU A 649 10.00 31.13 1.18
CA LEU A 649 9.72 32.30 2.02
C LEU A 649 8.31 32.18 2.60
N HIS A 650 8.22 31.97 3.92
CA HIS A 650 6.94 31.89 4.63
C HIS A 650 6.58 33.26 5.22
N PHE A 651 5.41 33.77 4.85
CA PHE A 651 4.85 34.99 5.40
C PHE A 651 3.67 34.66 6.31
N ILE A 652 3.72 35.15 7.54
CA ILE A 652 2.66 35.07 8.54
C ILE A 652 2.22 36.50 8.85
N THR A 653 0.92 36.78 8.72
CA THR A 653 0.32 38.00 9.27
C THR A 653 -0.75 37.61 10.27
N THR A 654 -0.60 38.03 11.52
CA THR A 654 -1.66 38.00 12.52
C THR A 654 -2.09 39.42 12.84
N GLY A 655 -3.30 39.62 13.35
CA GLY A 655 -3.74 40.94 13.80
C GLY A 655 -4.82 40.86 14.86
N LYS A 656 -4.81 41.83 15.78
CA LYS A 656 -5.85 41.97 16.81
C LYS A 656 -6.72 43.17 16.52
N VAL A 657 -8.02 42.95 16.36
CA VAL A 657 -9.05 43.99 16.27
C VAL A 657 -9.23 44.60 17.67
N LYS A 658 -9.05 45.92 17.82
CA LYS A 658 -9.11 46.59 19.13
C LYS A 658 -10.49 46.54 19.76
N GLU A 659 -11.52 46.80 18.95
CA GLU A 659 -12.90 46.97 19.40
C GLU A 659 -13.55 45.65 19.84
N THR A 660 -13.30 44.56 19.10
CA THR A 660 -13.91 43.25 19.34
C THR A 660 -12.96 42.23 20.00
N SER A 661 -11.67 42.58 20.15
CA SER A 661 -10.59 41.67 20.58
C SER A 661 -10.41 40.40 19.72
N GLN A 662 -11.05 40.33 18.55
CA GLN A 662 -10.89 39.23 17.61
C GLN A 662 -9.46 39.17 17.05
N ILE A 663 -9.01 37.96 16.73
CA ILE A 663 -7.69 37.69 16.16
C ILE A 663 -7.89 37.17 14.72
N ILE A 664 -7.31 37.89 13.76
CA ILE A 664 -7.33 37.56 12.33
C ILE A 664 -5.95 37.05 11.91
N THR A 665 -5.87 36.17 10.91
CA THR A 665 -4.60 35.56 10.49
C THR A 665 -4.60 35.16 9.01
N ALA A 666 -3.45 35.30 8.35
CA ALA A 666 -3.15 34.80 7.01
C ALA A 666 -1.71 34.27 6.93
N MET A 667 -1.48 33.24 6.11
CA MET A 667 -0.17 32.62 5.89
C MET A 667 0.06 32.33 4.39
N ARG A 668 1.31 32.34 3.90
CA ARG A 668 1.63 32.01 2.49
C ARG A 668 3.10 31.58 2.24
N LEU A 669 3.32 30.74 1.22
CA LEU A 669 4.62 30.20 0.75
C LEU A 669 4.85 30.44 -0.78
N ILE A 670 6.10 30.36 -1.28
CA ILE A 670 6.51 30.62 -2.70
C ILE A 670 7.77 29.78 -3.08
N ILE A 671 7.86 29.20 -4.31
CA ILE A 671 8.91 28.24 -4.81
C ILE A 671 9.22 28.43 -6.34
N VAL A 672 10.35 27.93 -6.92
CA VAL A 672 10.83 28.11 -8.35
C VAL A 672 11.66 26.90 -8.92
N THR A 673 11.50 26.45 -10.21
CA THR A 673 12.19 25.26 -10.86
C THR A 673 12.34 25.25 -12.43
N GLY A 674 13.03 24.24 -13.07
CA GLY A 674 13.11 23.98 -14.57
C GLY A 674 14.06 22.83 -15.08
N SER A 675 13.94 22.27 -16.33
CA SER A 675 14.64 21.03 -16.85
C SER A 675 14.74 20.74 -18.40
N PRO A 676 15.56 19.76 -18.92
CA PRO A 676 15.64 19.30 -20.37
C PRO A 676 15.74 17.74 -20.68
N LYS A 677 16.02 17.28 -21.95
CA LYS A 677 15.78 15.89 -22.53
C LYS A 677 16.95 15.15 -23.29
N VAL A 678 16.70 14.06 -24.09
CA VAL A 678 17.56 12.81 -24.20
C VAL A 678 17.71 12.05 -25.57
N SER A 679 18.70 11.13 -25.69
CA SER A 679 18.74 9.79 -26.40
C SER A 679 19.81 9.49 -27.50
N GLU A 680 20.81 8.62 -27.19
CA GLU A 680 21.49 7.69 -28.13
C GLU A 680 21.84 6.38 -27.36
N GLU A 681 23.11 5.94 -27.24
CA GLU A 681 23.49 5.02 -26.15
C GLU A 681 23.18 5.76 -24.84
N MET A 682 22.29 5.19 -24.01
CA MET A 682 21.62 5.99 -22.99
C MET A 682 22.48 6.13 -21.73
N TYR A 683 23.33 7.14 -21.77
CA TYR A 683 23.96 7.73 -20.61
C TYR A 683 22.96 8.64 -19.88
N VAL A 684 22.51 8.23 -18.69
CA VAL A 684 21.84 9.14 -17.75
C VAL A 684 22.89 9.66 -16.78
N THR A 685 23.00 10.99 -16.69
CA THR A 685 23.94 11.64 -15.77
C THR A 685 23.17 12.35 -14.68
N VAL A 686 23.24 11.81 -13.46
CA VAL A 686 22.72 12.46 -12.25
C VAL A 686 23.78 13.42 -11.73
N GLU A 687 23.49 14.71 -11.78
CA GLU A 687 24.34 15.75 -11.20
C GLU A 687 23.71 16.34 -9.94
N PHE A 688 24.54 16.59 -8.93
CA PHE A 688 24.12 17.27 -7.71
C PHE A 688 25.26 18.15 -7.19
N THR A 689 24.96 19.41 -6.87
CA THR A 689 25.91 20.33 -6.23
C THR A 689 25.47 20.58 -4.80
N ASN A 690 26.37 20.36 -3.83
CA ASN A 690 26.10 20.65 -2.42
C ASN A 690 25.93 22.18 -2.22
N PRO A 691 24.71 22.69 -1.91
CA PRO A 691 24.49 24.12 -1.75
C PRO A 691 24.90 24.63 -0.35
N PHE A 692 25.25 23.73 0.57
CA PHE A 692 25.51 24.05 1.97
C PHE A 692 26.98 24.44 2.21
N LYS A 693 27.18 25.17 3.31
CA LYS A 693 28.51 25.57 3.81
C LYS A 693 29.22 24.48 4.62
N PHE A 694 28.61 23.30 4.73
CA PHE A 694 29.15 22.13 5.43
C PHE A 694 29.17 20.91 4.50
N SER A 695 30.01 19.92 4.83
CA SER A 695 30.11 18.67 4.08
C SER A 695 28.87 17.79 4.30
N LEU A 696 28.31 17.25 3.22
CA LEU A 696 27.33 16.17 3.30
C LEU A 696 28.09 14.84 3.40
N GLU A 697 27.79 14.02 4.40
CA GLU A 697 28.49 12.74 4.63
C GLU A 697 27.59 11.53 4.34
N ASN A 698 28.19 10.45 3.85
CA ASN A 698 27.55 9.17 3.53
C ASN A 698 26.28 9.34 2.68
N VAL A 699 26.42 10.09 1.57
CA VAL A 699 25.32 10.45 0.68
C VAL A 699 25.03 9.31 -0.27
N TYR A 700 23.81 8.77 -0.23
CA TYR A 700 23.34 7.77 -1.16
C TYR A 700 22.54 8.42 -2.29
N VAL A 701 22.89 8.09 -3.52
CA VAL A 701 22.12 8.43 -4.73
C VAL A 701 21.51 7.15 -5.28
N ARG A 702 20.22 7.22 -5.62
CA ARG A 702 19.41 6.13 -6.19
C ARG A 702 18.94 6.53 -7.58
N LEU A 703 18.76 5.57 -8.48
CA LEU A 703 18.36 5.80 -9.86
C LEU A 703 17.64 4.58 -10.45
N GLU A 704 16.43 4.77 -10.98
CA GLU A 704 15.66 3.72 -11.68
C GLU A 704 14.76 4.29 -12.80
N GLY A 705 14.16 3.43 -13.61
CA GLY A 705 13.06 3.76 -14.52
C GLY A 705 12.35 2.51 -15.06
N PRO A 706 11.01 2.38 -14.93
CA PRO A 706 10.29 1.16 -15.32
C PRO A 706 10.53 0.78 -16.77
N GLY A 707 10.86 -0.51 -16.98
CA GLY A 707 11.11 -1.08 -18.30
C GLY A 707 12.41 -0.65 -18.96
N ILE A 708 13.25 0.19 -18.31
CA ILE A 708 14.47 0.73 -18.92
C ILE A 708 15.72 0.58 -18.05
N LEU A 709 15.61 0.82 -16.75
CA LEU A 709 16.73 0.79 -15.81
C LEU A 709 16.25 0.24 -14.47
N SER A 710 16.76 -0.92 -14.10
CA SER A 710 16.58 -1.48 -12.77
C SER A 710 17.31 -0.62 -11.73
N ILE A 711 16.87 -0.64 -10.47
CA ILE A 711 17.43 0.21 -9.42
C ILE A 711 18.96 0.06 -9.27
N ASN A 712 19.67 1.15 -9.56
CA ASN A 712 21.09 1.32 -9.29
C ASN A 712 21.26 2.27 -8.09
N THR A 713 22.32 2.09 -7.31
CA THR A 713 22.66 2.97 -6.19
C THR A 713 24.15 3.27 -6.12
N LYS A 714 24.52 4.46 -5.64
CA LYS A 714 25.91 4.89 -5.47
C LYS A 714 26.07 5.72 -4.20
N MET A 715 27.12 5.42 -3.42
CA MET A 715 27.43 6.10 -2.16
C MET A 715 28.64 7.02 -2.31
N TYR A 716 28.49 8.28 -1.89
CA TYR A 716 29.54 9.28 -1.80
C TYR A 716 29.83 9.57 -0.32
N ARG A 717 31.02 9.16 0.15
CA ARG A 717 31.39 9.26 1.57
C ARG A 717 31.36 10.71 2.08
N ILE A 718 31.80 11.66 1.26
CA ILE A 718 31.78 13.10 1.55
C ILE A 718 31.50 13.86 0.24
N ILE A 719 30.59 14.83 0.29
CA ILE A 719 30.44 15.90 -0.72
C ILE A 719 30.74 17.23 -0.02
N ALA A 720 31.88 17.84 -0.34
CA ALA A 720 32.35 19.07 0.30
C ALA A 720 31.45 20.29 -0.02
N PRO A 721 31.53 21.38 0.77
CA PRO A 721 30.77 22.62 0.52
C PRO A 721 30.94 23.14 -0.92
N GLY A 722 29.83 23.53 -1.57
CA GLY A 722 29.85 24.08 -2.93
C GLY A 722 30.38 23.14 -4.01
N SER A 723 30.60 21.86 -3.71
CA SER A 723 31.19 20.88 -4.64
C SER A 723 30.11 20.06 -5.33
N SER A 724 30.35 19.74 -6.60
CA SER A 724 29.45 18.93 -7.43
C SER A 724 29.89 17.47 -7.48
N ILE A 725 28.90 16.56 -7.51
CA ILE A 725 29.07 15.17 -7.94
C ILE A 725 28.37 14.97 -9.27
N THR A 726 28.96 14.10 -10.10
CA THR A 726 28.43 13.68 -11.39
C THR A 726 28.43 12.15 -11.39
N TRP A 727 27.26 11.54 -11.60
CA TRP A 727 27.11 10.10 -11.74
C TRP A 727 26.46 9.75 -13.06
N THR A 728 27.28 9.29 -14.01
CA THR A 728 26.78 8.72 -15.25
C THR A 728 26.57 7.22 -15.08
N GLU A 729 25.37 6.73 -15.41
CA GLU A 729 25.07 5.32 -15.65
C GLU A 729 24.71 5.08 -17.11
N HIS A 730 24.97 3.85 -17.57
CA HIS A 730 24.64 3.35 -18.89
C HIS A 730 23.52 2.31 -18.78
N PHE A 731 22.55 2.33 -19.68
CA PHE A 731 21.45 1.37 -19.64
C PHE A 731 20.94 0.99 -21.03
N SER A 732 20.32 -0.20 -21.11
CA SER A 732 19.71 -0.75 -22.32
C SER A 732 18.19 -0.91 -22.10
N PRO A 733 17.36 -0.04 -22.69
CA PRO A 733 15.91 -0.12 -22.60
C PRO A 733 15.34 -1.51 -22.94
N ARG A 734 14.53 -2.08 -22.04
CA ARG A 734 13.89 -3.40 -22.23
C ARG A 734 12.54 -3.31 -22.94
N ARG A 735 11.82 -2.18 -22.77
CA ARG A 735 10.51 -1.91 -23.37
C ARG A 735 10.53 -0.55 -24.08
N ALA A 736 9.74 -0.45 -25.15
CA ALA A 736 9.54 0.78 -25.92
C ALA A 736 8.21 1.45 -25.55
N GLY A 737 8.18 2.78 -25.54
CA GLY A 737 7.05 3.60 -25.08
C GLY A 737 7.52 4.83 -24.28
N PRO A 738 6.59 5.68 -23.82
CA PRO A 738 6.88 6.70 -22.82
C PRO A 738 7.20 6.04 -21.46
N THR A 739 8.19 6.57 -20.75
CA THR A 739 8.53 6.20 -19.37
C THR A 739 9.29 7.36 -18.72
N LYS A 740 9.74 7.19 -17.48
CA LYS A 740 10.39 8.24 -16.68
C LYS A 740 11.58 7.64 -15.94
N LEU A 741 12.72 8.33 -15.98
CA LEU A 741 13.84 8.07 -15.07
C LEU A 741 13.62 8.88 -13.80
N MET A 742 13.81 8.25 -12.64
CA MET A 742 13.68 8.87 -11.33
C MET A 742 14.97 8.66 -10.55
N ALA A 743 15.50 9.73 -9.97
CA ALA A 743 16.64 9.71 -9.08
C ALA A 743 16.28 10.34 -7.72
N SER A 744 16.87 9.83 -6.65
CA SER A 744 16.79 10.44 -5.32
C SER A 744 18.17 10.54 -4.67
N LEU A 745 18.32 11.50 -3.77
CA LEU A 745 19.53 11.71 -2.97
C LEU A 745 19.16 11.86 -1.49
N ASP A 746 19.89 11.15 -0.65
CA ASP A 746 19.61 11.01 0.78
C ASP A 746 20.89 10.92 1.62
N CYS A 747 20.93 11.66 2.72
CA CYS A 747 21.88 11.48 3.82
C CYS A 747 21.26 11.98 5.14
N SER A 748 21.99 11.86 6.24
CA SER A 748 21.51 12.33 7.56
C SER A 748 21.23 13.83 7.62
N ALA A 749 21.92 14.64 6.82
CA ALA A 749 21.83 16.11 6.82
C ALA A 749 20.99 16.70 5.66
N LEU A 750 20.61 15.90 4.66
CA LEU A 750 19.84 16.32 3.50
C LEU A 750 18.99 15.17 2.97
N ARG A 751 17.67 15.36 2.95
CA ARG A 751 16.69 14.37 2.46
C ARG A 751 15.69 15.04 1.52
N GLN A 752 14.81 14.24 0.92
CA GLN A 752 13.79 14.70 -0.04
C GLN A 752 14.36 15.43 -1.26
N VAL A 753 15.62 15.18 -1.64
CA VAL A 753 16.15 15.59 -2.93
C VAL A 753 15.77 14.52 -3.96
N TYR A 754 15.06 14.93 -5.00
CA TYR A 754 14.66 14.08 -6.12
C TYR A 754 14.85 14.83 -7.44
N GLY A 755 14.99 14.07 -8.52
CA GLY A 755 15.02 14.58 -9.88
C GLY A 755 14.45 13.54 -10.83
N GLU A 756 13.71 13.98 -11.84
CA GLU A 756 13.07 13.09 -12.80
C GLU A 756 13.19 13.63 -14.24
N VAL A 757 13.19 12.73 -15.21
CA VAL A 757 13.16 13.08 -16.63
C VAL A 757 12.30 12.10 -17.42
N GLU A 758 11.33 12.65 -18.16
CA GLU A 758 10.55 11.90 -19.15
C GLU A 758 11.44 11.45 -20.32
N VAL A 759 11.34 10.18 -20.68
CA VAL A 759 12.04 9.61 -21.84
C VAL A 759 11.07 8.78 -22.67
N THR A 760 11.15 8.88 -23.99
CA THR A 760 10.29 8.11 -24.91
C THR A 760 11.15 7.17 -25.74
N ILE A 761 11.14 5.89 -25.37
CA ILE A 761 11.93 4.87 -26.03
C ILE A 761 11.24 4.45 -27.32
N GLN A 762 11.90 4.68 -28.46
CA GLN A 762 11.39 4.28 -29.76
C GLN A 762 11.55 2.77 -29.99
N ARG A 763 10.64 2.14 -30.75
CA ARG A 763 10.85 0.78 -31.24
C ARG A 763 11.88 0.81 -32.37
N VAL A 764 12.98 0.08 -32.21
CA VAL A 764 13.89 -0.22 -33.32
C VAL A 764 13.21 -1.26 -34.21
N SER A 765 12.85 -0.86 -35.43
CA SER A 765 12.47 -1.80 -36.49
C SER A 765 13.72 -2.53 -36.99
N LEU A 766 13.96 -3.73 -36.48
CA LEU A 766 14.89 -4.67 -37.11
C LEU A 766 14.27 -5.12 -38.44
N PHE A 767 15.04 -4.97 -39.53
CA PHE A 767 14.71 -5.39 -40.89
C PHE A 767 15.15 -6.83 -41.15
#